data_AF-A0A933GDB5-F1
#
_entry.id   AF-A0A933GDB5-F1
#
_cell.length_a   1.000
_cell.length_b   1.000
_cell.length_c   1.000
_cell.angle_alpha   90.00
_cell.angle_beta   90.00
_cell.angle_gamma   90.00
#
_symmetry.space_group_name_H-M   'P 1'
#
loop_
_entity.id
_entity.type
_entity.pdbx_description
1 polymer ?
#
loop_
_entity_poly.entity_id
_entity_poly.type
_entity_poly.pdbx_seq_one_letter_code
_entity_poly.pdbx_strand_id
1 'polypeptide(L)'
;MTAYPNLFSPIDIGPVRVKNRIATSGHGTCLAEANQVSEAHLAYYRDKARGGVGLVVTESMRVHPTGLPYAGAIAAFDPRNAPGLARLAETVHAEGARIFAQLNHAGRAMRSSYSGRPLWSASPIPSPIHGEEPHAMDHGDIAELIEAFADCAGRLRDAGFDGVEAHGAHGYLLQQFLSPWCNTRQDEYGGALENRLRLVLEVLGAVRTVVPSRMALGIRLSAEEWIEGGLGLDEMKEVARRVAATGWVDYISVTQSTYHPDSWPTMIPDMHTRPAPFVLLTSAIRQVVSGSPVRVFAVARIHTPEFAESTIARGHADLVSMARQLIADPEWPRKVQEGRENEIRVCIACNQGCIGNVGQHQPIRCLVNPTAGREREWGLETPQRALRPRHVLVVGGGPAGLEAARVAALRGHRVTLLEKADRLGGQVNDAVLAPGRQEFGGIVRYLGQEMARLGVTVRLGVEATVESVPAASPDAVILATGGVPRPVPALADIVALDAVTALRRLTGEQMQPPRRAVVVDEIGQYQAYGLVEALAAAGSRVELVTTRPAIGWHVPPISLHPLLKRLREAKVQIHTSVSVSDIRGDTVHLALRQRDAEVTLDGVDFVAYAWPPAPHNPLASLRSRLANVHVIGDCASPRGALEAIYEGHRVGRAL
;
A
#
# COMPACT_ATOMS: atom_id res chain seq x y z
N MET A 1 21.72 25.50 8.35
CA MET A 1 20.25 25.50 8.49
C MET A 1 19.72 24.29 7.74
N THR A 2 18.70 23.59 8.24
CA THR A 2 18.10 22.45 7.53
C THR A 2 17.34 22.95 6.29
N ALA A 3 17.30 22.17 5.22
CA ALA A 3 16.53 22.51 4.01
C ALA A 3 15.01 22.54 4.24
N TYR A 4 14.55 21.90 5.33
CA TYR A 4 13.14 21.75 5.70
C TYR A 4 12.90 22.20 7.14
N PRO A 5 13.00 23.52 7.42
CA PRO A 5 12.97 24.04 8.79
C PRO A 5 11.61 23.84 9.47
N ASN A 6 10.50 23.88 8.72
CA ASN A 6 9.18 23.67 9.32
C ASN A 6 8.99 22.20 9.68
N LEU A 7 9.31 21.29 8.77
CA LEU A 7 9.16 19.85 8.95
C LEU A 7 9.90 19.34 10.19
N PHE A 8 11.10 19.85 10.46
CA PHE A 8 11.92 19.47 11.63
C PHE A 8 11.75 20.38 12.85
N SER A 9 10.82 21.33 12.82
CA SER A 9 10.48 22.11 14.01
C SER A 9 9.67 21.25 15.00
N PRO A 10 9.94 21.35 16.31
CA PRO A 10 9.14 20.67 17.31
C PRO A 10 7.74 21.28 17.43
N ILE A 11 6.76 20.49 17.86
CA ILE A 11 5.36 20.90 18.01
C ILE A 11 4.74 20.29 19.27
N ASP A 12 3.84 21.03 19.92
CA ASP A 12 3.00 20.53 21.01
C ASP A 12 1.65 20.06 20.45
N ILE A 13 1.29 18.82 20.75
CA ILE A 13 -0.03 18.24 20.51
C ILE A 13 -0.69 18.10 21.88
N GLY A 14 -1.50 19.09 22.25
CA GLY A 14 -1.99 19.21 23.61
C GLY A 14 -0.83 19.23 24.61
N PRO A 15 -0.78 18.29 25.57
CA PRO A 15 0.29 18.22 26.56
C PRO A 15 1.59 17.55 26.05
N VAL A 16 1.59 16.98 24.83
CA VAL A 16 2.68 16.14 24.34
C VAL A 16 3.61 16.92 23.40
N ARG A 17 4.87 17.08 23.80
CA ARG A 17 5.94 17.63 22.95
C ARG A 17 6.45 16.57 21.97
N VAL A 18 6.35 16.87 20.67
CA VAL A 18 6.89 16.05 19.57
C VAL A 18 8.08 16.75 18.92
N LYS A 19 9.16 16.00 18.64
CA LYS A 19 10.44 16.54 18.16
C LYS A 19 10.43 17.09 16.73
N ASN A 20 9.50 16.66 15.89
CA ASN A 20 9.33 17.13 14.51
C ASN A 20 7.88 16.91 14.04
N ARG A 21 7.53 17.45 12.87
CA ARG A 21 6.18 17.42 12.29
C ARG A 21 5.98 16.23 11.35
N ILE A 22 6.58 15.09 11.67
CA ILE A 22 6.50 13.85 10.90
C ILE A 22 5.89 12.76 11.79
N ALA A 23 4.75 12.21 11.36
CA ALA A 23 4.16 11.04 12.02
C ALA A 23 4.02 9.85 11.07
N THR A 24 3.97 8.63 11.65
CA THR A 24 3.30 7.51 10.97
C THR A 24 1.82 7.54 11.31
N SER A 25 0.95 7.44 10.29
CA SER A 25 -0.50 7.36 10.48
C SER A 25 -0.91 5.94 10.88
N GLY A 26 -2.02 5.76 11.59
CA GLY A 26 -2.56 4.43 11.83
C GLY A 26 -2.87 3.70 10.52
N HIS A 27 -2.37 2.47 10.42
CA HIS A 27 -2.52 1.55 9.28
C HIS A 27 -2.42 0.10 9.79
N GLY A 28 -3.23 -0.81 9.27
CA GLY A 28 -3.20 -2.21 9.68
C GLY A 28 -1.90 -2.90 9.26
N THR A 29 -1.35 -3.76 10.13
CA THR A 29 -0.10 -4.49 9.83
C THR A 29 -0.31 -6.01 9.69
N CYS A 30 -1.36 -6.55 10.30
CA CYS A 30 -1.58 -7.99 10.40
C CYS A 30 -0.39 -8.74 11.02
N LEU A 31 0.34 -8.11 11.94
CA LEU A 31 1.48 -8.69 12.65
C LEU A 31 1.11 -9.29 14.01
N ALA A 32 -0.14 -9.17 14.46
CA ALA A 32 -0.54 -9.67 15.77
C ALA A 32 -0.55 -11.20 15.79
N GLU A 33 -0.04 -11.76 16.89
CA GLU A 33 -0.10 -13.19 17.17
C GLU A 33 -1.19 -13.40 18.21
N ALA A 34 -2.22 -14.19 17.89
CA ALA A 34 -3.41 -14.33 18.74
C ALA A 34 -4.06 -12.98 19.15
N ASN A 35 -4.06 -12.00 18.22
CA ASN A 35 -4.51 -10.62 18.45
C ASN A 35 -3.73 -9.86 19.54
N GLN A 36 -2.54 -10.35 19.92
CA GLN A 36 -1.63 -9.69 20.84
C GLN A 36 -0.46 -9.00 20.12
N VAL A 37 0.09 -7.96 20.76
CA VAL A 37 1.33 -7.30 20.33
C VAL A 37 2.43 -8.36 20.27
N SER A 38 3.11 -8.43 19.13
CA SER A 38 4.14 -9.43 18.83
C SER A 38 5.52 -8.79 18.74
N GLU A 39 6.59 -9.60 18.75
CA GLU A 39 7.95 -9.10 18.52
C GLU A 39 8.09 -8.39 17.17
N ALA A 40 7.31 -8.82 16.16
CA ALA A 40 7.31 -8.18 14.85
C ALA A 40 6.79 -6.73 14.94
N HIS A 41 5.77 -6.46 15.77
CA HIS A 41 5.29 -5.09 16.01
C HIS A 41 6.38 -4.23 16.68
N LEU A 42 7.05 -4.76 17.70
CA LEU A 42 8.10 -4.02 18.39
C LEU A 42 9.22 -3.63 17.43
N ALA A 43 9.68 -4.56 16.61
CA ALA A 43 10.70 -4.26 15.59
C ALA A 43 10.21 -3.27 14.52
N TYR A 44 8.97 -3.45 14.05
CA TYR A 44 8.34 -2.58 13.04
C TYR A 44 8.27 -1.11 13.49
N TYR A 45 7.81 -0.86 14.72
CA TYR A 45 7.71 0.50 15.26
C TYR A 45 9.04 1.04 15.75
N ARG A 46 9.96 0.20 16.26
CA ARG A 46 11.33 0.61 16.59
C ARG A 46 12.04 1.20 15.38
N ASP A 47 12.00 0.53 14.23
CA ASP A 47 12.70 1.00 13.03
C ASP A 47 12.16 2.35 12.55
N LYS A 48 10.85 2.60 12.64
CA LYS A 48 10.27 3.92 12.34
C LYS A 48 10.71 4.99 13.33
N ALA A 49 10.62 4.70 14.63
CA ALA A 49 11.01 5.62 15.70
C ALA A 49 12.49 6.01 15.59
N ARG A 50 13.35 5.00 15.43
CA ARG A 50 14.79 5.13 15.18
C ARG A 50 15.08 5.91 13.90
N GLY A 51 14.32 5.64 12.85
CA GLY A 51 14.42 6.33 11.56
C GLY A 51 14.06 7.82 11.62
N GLY A 52 13.53 8.30 12.75
CA GLY A 52 13.48 9.72 13.09
C GLY A 52 12.07 10.32 13.09
N VAL A 53 11.01 9.52 13.03
CA VAL A 53 9.64 10.06 13.17
C VAL A 53 9.50 10.74 14.53
N GLY A 54 8.74 11.83 14.58
CA GLY A 54 8.38 12.49 15.83
C GLY A 54 7.31 11.72 16.59
N LEU A 55 6.30 11.23 15.85
CA LEU A 55 5.12 10.58 16.40
C LEU A 55 4.82 9.25 15.68
N VAL A 56 4.55 8.21 16.46
CA VAL A 56 4.00 6.95 16.00
C VAL A 56 2.52 6.89 16.35
N VAL A 57 1.64 6.87 15.35
CA VAL A 57 0.26 6.40 15.54
C VAL A 57 0.23 4.92 15.16
N THR A 58 -0.16 4.05 16.10
CA THR A 58 -0.19 2.60 15.88
C THR A 58 -1.26 2.20 14.86
N GLU A 59 -1.28 0.94 14.47
CA GLU A 59 -2.43 0.35 13.81
C GLU A 59 -3.71 0.53 14.63
N SER A 60 -4.84 0.39 13.93
CA SER A 60 -6.17 0.38 14.53
C SER A 60 -6.29 -0.81 15.49
N MET A 61 -6.30 -0.52 16.79
CA MET A 61 -6.55 -1.48 17.86
C MET A 61 -8.04 -1.61 18.13
N ARG A 62 -8.50 -2.86 18.25
CA ARG A 62 -9.91 -3.19 18.44
C ARG A 62 -10.33 -2.85 19.87
N VAL A 63 -11.41 -2.09 19.98
CA VAL A 63 -12.04 -1.77 21.28
C VAL A 63 -13.03 -2.84 21.75
N HIS A 64 -13.48 -3.73 20.86
CA HIS A 64 -14.56 -4.66 21.18
C HIS A 64 -14.40 -6.01 20.44
N PRO A 65 -14.88 -7.14 21.00
CA PRO A 65 -14.89 -8.43 20.33
C PRO A 65 -15.58 -8.45 18.96
N THR A 66 -16.64 -7.66 18.76
CA THR A 66 -17.41 -7.62 17.49
C THR A 66 -16.76 -6.75 16.41
N GLY A 67 -15.71 -5.98 16.73
CA GLY A 67 -15.07 -5.05 15.80
C GLY A 67 -13.77 -5.54 15.19
N LEU A 68 -13.69 -6.76 14.64
CA LEU A 68 -12.47 -7.35 14.05
C LEU A 68 -12.32 -7.01 12.54
N PRO A 69 -11.49 -6.02 12.14
CA PRO A 69 -11.36 -5.63 10.73
C PRO A 69 -10.54 -6.62 9.88
N TYR A 70 -9.55 -7.29 10.47
CA TYR A 70 -8.68 -8.27 9.82
C TYR A 70 -8.05 -9.20 10.86
N ALA A 71 -7.73 -10.45 10.49
CA ALA A 71 -7.32 -11.52 11.40
C ALA A 71 -6.22 -11.12 12.40
N GLY A 72 -5.16 -10.45 11.94
CA GLY A 72 -4.00 -10.06 12.76
C GLY A 72 -4.08 -8.66 13.39
N ALA A 73 -5.26 -8.15 13.75
CA ALA A 73 -5.42 -6.86 14.44
C ALA A 73 -5.17 -6.98 15.96
N ILE A 74 -4.56 -5.96 16.58
CA ILE A 74 -4.41 -5.92 18.05
C ILE A 74 -5.78 -5.77 18.75
N ALA A 75 -6.03 -6.57 19.79
CA ALA A 75 -7.20 -6.47 20.66
C ALA A 75 -6.90 -5.67 21.94
N ALA A 76 -7.21 -4.37 21.96
CA ALA A 76 -6.95 -3.51 23.12
C ALA A 76 -7.87 -3.81 24.32
N PHE A 77 -9.06 -4.35 24.06
CA PHE A 77 -10.00 -4.75 25.12
C PHE A 77 -9.50 -5.95 25.93
N ASP A 78 -8.63 -6.77 25.36
CA ASP A 78 -8.15 -8.00 25.98
C ASP A 78 -7.05 -7.70 27.01
N PRO A 79 -7.27 -7.98 28.32
CA PRO A 79 -6.26 -7.70 29.35
C PRO A 79 -4.94 -8.45 29.14
N ARG A 80 -4.94 -9.56 28.38
CA ARG A 80 -3.71 -10.30 28.05
C ARG A 80 -2.72 -9.47 27.23
N ASN A 81 -3.19 -8.41 26.55
CA ASN A 81 -2.33 -7.52 25.77
C ASN A 81 -1.54 -6.51 26.62
N ALA A 82 -1.89 -6.30 27.89
CA ALA A 82 -1.29 -5.22 28.69
C ALA A 82 0.26 -5.25 28.72
N PRO A 83 0.93 -6.40 28.91
CA PRO A 83 2.40 -6.45 28.86
C PRO A 83 2.95 -6.10 27.47
N GLY A 84 2.30 -6.56 26.40
CA GLY A 84 2.71 -6.28 25.03
C GLY A 84 2.55 -4.81 24.66
N LEU A 85 1.45 -4.18 25.11
CA LEU A 85 1.20 -2.75 24.93
C LEU A 85 2.25 -1.90 25.65
N ALA A 86 2.60 -2.25 26.90
CA ALA A 86 3.64 -1.53 27.66
C ALA A 86 5.00 -1.61 26.96
N ARG A 87 5.39 -2.82 26.53
CA ARG A 87 6.64 -3.03 25.77
C ARG A 87 6.68 -2.25 24.46
N LEU A 88 5.53 -2.09 23.79
CA LEU A 88 5.44 -1.31 22.57
C LEU A 88 5.69 0.19 22.84
N ALA A 89 5.08 0.75 23.88
CA ALA A 89 5.31 2.13 24.27
C ALA A 89 6.78 2.38 24.64
N GLU A 90 7.33 1.54 25.52
CA GLU A 90 8.75 1.59 25.93
C GLU A 90 9.69 1.49 24.72
N THR A 91 9.40 0.61 23.77
CA THR A 91 10.21 0.44 22.55
C THR A 91 10.28 1.72 21.72
N VAL A 92 9.17 2.44 21.58
CA VAL A 92 9.13 3.69 20.81
C VAL A 92 9.78 4.84 21.58
N HIS A 93 9.56 4.91 22.91
CA HIS A 93 10.19 5.90 23.79
C HIS A 93 11.70 5.79 23.83
N ALA A 94 12.24 4.57 23.83
CA ALA A 94 13.68 4.31 23.83
C ALA A 94 14.39 4.93 22.60
N GLU A 95 13.69 5.08 21.48
CA GLU A 95 14.20 5.72 20.25
C GLU A 95 13.84 7.23 20.18
N GLY A 96 13.28 7.79 21.26
CA GLY A 96 12.99 9.20 21.41
C GLY A 96 11.82 9.71 20.55
N ALA A 97 10.87 8.85 20.19
CA ALA A 97 9.61 9.25 19.55
C ALA A 97 8.44 9.15 20.53
N ARG A 98 7.33 9.82 20.22
CA ARG A 98 6.06 9.69 20.96
C ARG A 98 5.18 8.62 20.32
N ILE A 99 4.27 8.03 21.09
CA ILE A 99 3.37 6.98 20.61
C ILE A 99 1.92 7.24 21.02
N PHE A 100 1.04 7.29 20.02
CA PHE A 100 -0.40 7.33 20.18
C PHE A 100 -1.03 6.03 19.68
N ALA A 101 -2.01 5.51 20.42
CA ALA A 101 -2.77 4.33 20.02
C ALA A 101 -4.06 4.72 19.30
N GLN A 102 -4.30 4.14 18.12
CA GLN A 102 -5.56 4.35 17.41
C GLN A 102 -6.60 3.31 17.86
N LEU A 103 -7.68 3.75 18.49
CA LEU A 103 -8.81 2.94 18.93
C LEU A 103 -9.90 2.91 17.87
N ASN A 104 -10.40 1.72 17.53
CA ASN A 104 -11.37 1.55 16.45
C ASN A 104 -12.35 0.40 16.71
N HIS A 105 -13.54 0.57 16.11
CA HIS A 105 -14.51 -0.48 15.88
C HIS A 105 -14.91 -0.47 14.39
N ALA A 106 -14.69 -1.58 13.67
CA ALA A 106 -14.89 -1.60 12.21
C ALA A 106 -16.38 -1.48 11.78
N GLY A 107 -17.29 -1.79 12.68
CA GLY A 107 -18.73 -1.71 12.42
C GLY A 107 -19.13 -2.65 11.30
N ARG A 108 -19.88 -2.17 10.30
CA ARG A 108 -20.20 -2.96 9.09
C ARG A 108 -19.10 -3.04 8.02
N ALA A 109 -17.93 -2.46 8.24
CA ALA A 109 -16.80 -2.49 7.30
C ALA A 109 -15.84 -3.66 7.56
N MET A 110 -16.40 -4.84 7.84
CA MET A 110 -15.68 -6.09 8.09
C MET A 110 -16.59 -7.28 7.70
N ARG A 111 -16.13 -8.51 7.98
CA ARG A 111 -16.90 -9.75 7.77
C ARG A 111 -17.01 -10.54 9.07
N SER A 112 -18.18 -11.11 9.35
CA SER A 112 -18.42 -11.97 10.52
C SER A 112 -17.64 -13.28 10.44
N SER A 113 -17.26 -13.72 9.24
CA SER A 113 -16.41 -14.92 9.03
C SER A 113 -15.07 -14.88 9.77
N TYR A 114 -14.58 -13.70 10.17
CA TYR A 114 -13.35 -13.57 10.94
C TYR A 114 -13.57 -13.68 12.45
N SER A 115 -14.66 -13.09 12.96
CA SER A 115 -14.94 -12.98 14.40
C SER A 115 -15.90 -14.06 14.91
N GLY A 116 -16.67 -14.69 14.01
CA GLY A 116 -17.84 -15.51 14.35
C GLY A 116 -18.97 -14.72 15.01
N ARG A 117 -18.94 -13.38 14.92
CA ARG A 117 -19.84 -12.47 15.64
C ARG A 117 -20.60 -11.56 14.68
N PRO A 118 -21.83 -11.13 15.05
CA PRO A 118 -22.58 -10.17 14.25
C PRO A 118 -21.80 -8.86 14.10
N LEU A 119 -21.92 -8.25 12.92
CA LEU A 119 -21.41 -6.90 12.68
C LEU A 119 -22.30 -5.91 13.42
N TRP A 120 -21.74 -4.84 13.98
CA TRP A 120 -22.51 -3.78 14.63
C TRP A 120 -22.53 -2.52 13.76
N SER A 121 -23.65 -1.80 13.73
CA SER A 121 -23.79 -0.53 13.01
C SER A 121 -24.93 0.31 13.59
N ALA A 122 -25.04 1.56 13.14
CA ALA A 122 -26.15 2.44 13.49
C ALA A 122 -27.51 1.92 13.00
N SER A 123 -27.54 1.23 11.85
CA SER A 123 -28.75 0.75 11.18
C SER A 123 -28.46 -0.54 10.39
N PRO A 124 -29.47 -1.38 10.09
CA PRO A 124 -29.31 -2.67 9.42
C PRO A 124 -29.12 -2.49 7.90
N ILE A 125 -28.08 -1.76 7.52
CA ILE A 125 -27.77 -1.45 6.11
C ILE A 125 -26.44 -2.14 5.77
N PRO A 126 -26.42 -3.14 4.87
CA PRO A 126 -25.19 -3.80 4.46
C PRO A 126 -24.15 -2.84 3.87
N SER A 127 -22.87 -3.11 4.12
CA SER A 127 -21.81 -2.44 3.37
C SER A 127 -21.79 -2.98 1.93
N PRO A 128 -21.71 -2.12 0.89
CA PRO A 128 -21.62 -2.56 -0.51
C PRO A 128 -20.33 -3.30 -0.83
N ILE A 129 -19.31 -3.23 0.04
CA ILE A 129 -18.04 -3.94 -0.12
C ILE A 129 -18.10 -5.35 0.49
N HIS A 130 -18.78 -5.52 1.62
CA HIS A 130 -18.77 -6.78 2.38
C HIS A 130 -20.07 -7.58 2.29
N GLY A 131 -21.22 -6.91 2.15
CA GLY A 131 -22.53 -7.51 1.85
C GLY A 131 -23.27 -8.13 3.03
N GLU A 132 -22.75 -8.02 4.26
CA GLU A 132 -23.39 -8.55 5.46
C GLU A 132 -24.25 -7.48 6.14
N GLU A 133 -25.51 -7.81 6.46
CA GLU A 133 -26.38 -6.93 7.22
C GLU A 133 -25.92 -6.86 8.68
N PRO A 134 -25.66 -5.65 9.23
CA PRO A 134 -25.23 -5.51 10.61
C PRO A 134 -26.42 -5.53 11.58
N HIS A 135 -26.14 -5.97 12.80
CA HIS A 135 -26.97 -5.71 13.97
C HIS A 135 -27.09 -4.19 14.19
N ALA A 136 -28.33 -3.71 14.21
CA ALA A 136 -28.63 -2.33 14.54
C ALA A 136 -28.52 -2.16 16.05
N MET A 137 -27.49 -1.43 16.49
CA MET A 137 -27.17 -1.28 17.90
C MET A 137 -28.35 -0.66 18.67
N ASP A 138 -28.73 -1.25 19.80
CA ASP A 138 -29.64 -0.62 20.75
C ASP A 138 -28.88 0.31 21.71
N HIS A 139 -29.60 0.95 22.64
CA HIS A 139 -28.99 1.84 23.64
C HIS A 139 -28.02 1.12 24.57
N GLY A 140 -28.23 -0.17 24.84
CA GLY A 140 -27.34 -1.00 25.64
C GLY A 140 -26.03 -1.29 24.90
N ASP A 141 -26.11 -1.67 23.63
CA ASP A 141 -24.94 -1.86 22.76
C ASP A 141 -24.12 -0.56 22.63
N ILE A 142 -24.80 0.58 22.51
CA ILE A 142 -24.15 1.90 22.44
C ILE A 142 -23.41 2.21 23.75
N ALA A 143 -24.06 1.99 24.90
CA ALA A 143 -23.44 2.19 26.21
C ALA A 143 -22.23 1.26 26.41
N GLU A 144 -22.35 -0.03 26.04
CA GLU A 144 -21.25 -1.01 26.07
C GLU A 144 -20.08 -0.55 25.19
N LEU A 145 -20.35 -0.04 23.99
CA LEU A 145 -19.30 0.46 23.10
C LEU A 145 -18.57 1.68 23.72
N ILE A 146 -19.31 2.63 24.29
CA ILE A 146 -18.74 3.82 24.92
C ILE A 146 -17.81 3.42 26.07
N GLU A 147 -18.28 2.50 26.93
CA GLU A 147 -17.47 1.94 28.01
C GLU A 147 -16.22 1.26 27.45
N ALA A 148 -16.36 0.42 26.42
CA ALA A 148 -15.25 -0.29 25.80
C ALA A 148 -14.14 0.63 25.26
N PHE A 149 -14.51 1.78 24.66
CA PHE A 149 -13.53 2.80 24.25
C PHE A 149 -12.78 3.40 25.45
N ALA A 150 -13.48 3.77 26.51
CA ALA A 150 -12.87 4.30 27.73
C ALA A 150 -11.96 3.26 28.40
N ASP A 151 -12.43 2.02 28.49
CA ASP A 151 -11.70 0.89 29.05
C ASP A 151 -10.37 0.64 28.33
N CYS A 152 -10.41 0.62 26.99
CA CYS A 152 -9.21 0.48 26.18
C CYS A 152 -8.26 1.67 26.35
N ALA A 153 -8.79 2.89 26.42
CA ALA A 153 -7.98 4.08 26.68
C ALA A 153 -7.31 4.05 28.07
N GLY A 154 -8.01 3.54 29.09
CA GLY A 154 -7.46 3.31 30.43
C GLY A 154 -6.30 2.32 30.42
N ARG A 155 -6.44 1.18 29.70
CA ARG A 155 -5.36 0.20 29.52
C ARG A 155 -4.14 0.81 28.82
N LEU A 156 -4.35 1.67 27.83
CA LEU A 156 -3.28 2.35 27.10
C LEU A 156 -2.57 3.42 27.93
N ARG A 157 -3.30 4.14 28.78
CA ARG A 157 -2.72 5.01 29.82
C ARG A 157 -1.81 4.21 30.74
N ASP A 158 -2.29 3.06 31.23
CA ASP A 158 -1.54 2.22 32.17
C ASP A 158 -0.32 1.57 31.49
N ALA A 159 -0.41 1.30 30.19
CA ALA A 159 0.70 0.85 29.34
C ALA A 159 1.71 1.98 28.97
N GLY A 160 1.46 3.23 29.39
CA GLY A 160 2.41 4.34 29.19
C GLY A 160 2.36 5.01 27.81
N PHE A 161 1.26 4.88 27.05
CA PHE A 161 1.11 5.63 25.79
C PHE A 161 1.03 7.14 26.04
N ASP A 162 1.58 7.94 25.11
CA ASP A 162 1.53 9.42 25.21
C ASP A 162 0.16 9.98 24.78
N GLY A 163 -0.67 9.17 24.09
CA GLY A 163 -1.97 9.61 23.60
C GLY A 163 -2.81 8.52 22.96
N VAL A 164 -4.06 8.86 22.67
CA VAL A 164 -5.03 8.02 21.96
C VAL A 164 -5.68 8.76 20.80
N GLU A 165 -6.06 8.02 19.76
CA GLU A 165 -6.83 8.51 18.62
C GLU A 165 -8.13 7.71 18.51
N ALA A 166 -9.29 8.37 18.57
CA ALA A 166 -10.56 7.75 18.20
C ALA A 166 -10.70 7.71 16.68
N HIS A 167 -10.99 6.54 16.10
CA HIS A 167 -11.14 6.41 14.65
C HIS A 167 -12.59 6.73 14.21
N GLY A 168 -12.84 7.98 13.85
CA GLY A 168 -14.11 8.50 13.30
C GLY A 168 -14.15 8.62 11.77
N ALA A 169 -13.39 7.79 11.06
CA ALA A 169 -13.15 7.90 9.63
C ALA A 169 -13.28 6.56 8.88
N HIS A 170 -13.04 6.62 7.57
CA HIS A 170 -12.94 5.49 6.63
C HIS A 170 -14.19 4.61 6.49
N GLY A 171 -15.35 5.04 7.02
CA GLY A 171 -16.58 4.26 7.05
C GLY A 171 -16.62 3.22 8.17
N TYR A 172 -15.77 3.36 9.20
CA TYR A 172 -15.86 2.57 10.44
C TYR A 172 -16.95 3.10 11.39
N LEU A 173 -17.18 2.42 12.51
CA LEU A 173 -18.44 2.53 13.27
C LEU A 173 -18.81 3.96 13.67
N LEU A 174 -17.85 4.74 14.16
CA LEU A 174 -18.10 6.13 14.54
C LEU A 174 -18.51 7.00 13.34
N GLN A 175 -17.92 6.78 12.16
CA GLN A 175 -18.38 7.43 10.92
C GLN A 175 -19.74 6.90 10.46
N GLN A 176 -20.05 5.62 10.70
CA GLN A 176 -21.35 5.05 10.33
C GLN A 176 -22.50 5.74 11.08
N PHE A 177 -22.30 6.12 12.34
CA PHE A 177 -23.26 6.96 13.06
C PHE A 177 -23.32 8.39 12.53
N LEU A 178 -22.19 8.96 12.09
CA LEU A 178 -22.18 10.30 11.48
C LEU A 178 -22.89 10.35 10.12
N SER A 179 -22.75 9.33 9.29
CA SER A 179 -23.15 9.37 7.88
C SER A 179 -24.66 9.13 7.69
N PRO A 180 -25.40 10.08 7.07
CA PRO A 180 -26.83 9.90 6.80
C PRO A 180 -27.11 8.75 5.82
N TRP A 181 -26.10 8.37 5.03
CA TRP A 181 -26.22 7.25 4.09
C TRP A 181 -26.43 5.91 4.79
N CYS A 182 -25.98 5.76 6.04
CA CYS A 182 -26.09 4.48 6.75
C CYS A 182 -26.54 4.56 8.21
N ASN A 183 -26.87 5.76 8.67
CA ASN A 183 -27.61 5.98 9.90
C ASN A 183 -29.01 6.49 9.56
N THR A 184 -29.97 5.57 9.56
CA THR A 184 -31.40 5.84 9.35
C THR A 184 -32.19 5.75 10.64
N ARG A 185 -31.53 5.91 11.80
CA ARG A 185 -32.21 5.87 13.10
C ARG A 185 -33.16 7.05 13.26
N GLN A 186 -34.19 6.85 14.08
CA GLN A 186 -35.20 7.87 14.40
C GLN A 186 -35.13 8.32 15.87
N ASP A 187 -34.14 7.81 16.62
CA ASP A 187 -33.89 8.15 18.01
C ASP A 187 -32.85 9.29 18.13
N GLU A 188 -32.36 9.54 19.34
CA GLU A 188 -31.39 10.59 19.64
C GLU A 188 -29.99 10.39 19.03
N TYR A 189 -29.76 9.27 18.35
CA TYR A 189 -28.53 8.97 17.61
C TYR A 189 -28.70 9.08 16.09
N GLY A 190 -29.89 9.44 15.58
CA GLY A 190 -30.18 9.54 14.14
C GLY A 190 -30.83 10.84 13.68
N GLY A 191 -30.95 10.99 12.37
CA GLY A 191 -31.57 12.15 11.72
C GLY A 191 -30.65 13.38 11.64
N ALA A 192 -30.94 14.41 12.44
CA ALA A 192 -30.19 15.66 12.43
C ALA A 192 -28.72 15.47 12.82
N LEU A 193 -27.83 16.34 12.32
CA LEU A 193 -26.39 16.25 12.58
C LEU A 193 -26.05 16.17 14.08
N GLU A 194 -26.74 16.92 14.92
CA GLU A 194 -26.54 16.90 16.39
C GLU A 194 -26.70 15.49 16.97
N ASN A 195 -27.74 14.77 16.54
CA ASN A 195 -28.02 13.40 16.97
C ASN A 195 -27.00 12.42 16.39
N ARG A 196 -26.69 12.53 15.09
CA ARG A 196 -25.69 11.67 14.43
C ARG A 196 -24.28 11.84 15.01
N LEU A 197 -23.96 13.03 15.50
CA LEU A 197 -22.69 13.37 16.16
C LEU A 197 -22.62 12.89 17.62
N ARG A 198 -23.76 12.57 18.25
CA ARG A 198 -23.86 12.22 19.68
C ARG A 198 -22.90 11.11 20.09
N LEU A 199 -22.91 9.97 19.40
CA LEU A 199 -22.04 8.85 19.74
C LEU A 199 -20.56 9.23 19.74
N VAL A 200 -20.14 10.03 18.75
CA VAL A 200 -18.74 10.48 18.65
C VAL A 200 -18.37 11.34 19.86
N LEU A 201 -19.25 12.27 20.27
CA LEU A 201 -19.01 13.12 21.43
C LEU A 201 -19.03 12.33 22.73
N GLU A 202 -19.95 11.39 22.90
CA GLU A 202 -20.03 10.55 24.10
C GLU A 202 -18.79 9.64 24.23
N VAL A 203 -18.32 9.05 23.14
CA VAL A 203 -17.05 8.30 23.12
C VAL A 203 -15.87 9.20 23.47
N LEU A 204 -15.76 10.38 22.87
CA LEU A 204 -14.67 11.31 23.19
C LEU A 204 -14.73 11.77 24.65
N GLY A 205 -15.92 12.06 25.17
CA GLY A 205 -16.14 12.43 26.56
C GLY A 205 -15.72 11.31 27.52
N ALA A 206 -16.18 10.08 27.28
CA ALA A 206 -15.84 8.91 28.10
C ALA A 206 -14.34 8.58 28.06
N VAL A 207 -13.69 8.69 26.91
CA VAL A 207 -12.23 8.55 26.81
C VAL A 207 -11.52 9.67 27.57
N ARG A 208 -12.03 10.91 27.49
CA ARG A 208 -11.42 12.05 28.16
C ARG A 208 -11.42 11.92 29.69
N THR A 209 -12.44 11.28 30.29
CA THR A 209 -12.53 11.09 31.75
C THR A 209 -11.46 10.16 32.31
N VAL A 210 -10.99 9.19 31.52
CA VAL A 210 -10.01 8.17 31.95
C VAL A 210 -8.58 8.50 31.53
N VAL A 211 -8.41 9.31 30.48
CA VAL A 211 -7.10 9.75 29.99
C VAL A 211 -6.64 10.97 30.80
N PRO A 212 -5.43 10.97 31.39
CA PRO A 212 -4.95 12.08 32.22
C PRO A 212 -4.62 13.32 31.38
N SER A 213 -4.59 14.50 32.01
CA SER A 213 -4.29 15.79 31.33
C SER A 213 -2.91 15.87 30.68
N ARG A 214 -1.99 14.94 31.01
CA ARG A 214 -0.66 14.81 30.40
C ARG A 214 -0.63 13.96 29.11
N MET A 215 -1.76 13.37 28.74
CA MET A 215 -1.89 12.45 27.61
C MET A 215 -2.85 13.05 26.57
N ALA A 216 -2.43 12.99 25.30
CA ALA A 216 -3.19 13.59 24.20
C ALA A 216 -4.41 12.74 23.80
N LEU A 217 -5.51 13.40 23.43
CA LEU A 217 -6.68 12.78 22.82
C LEU A 217 -6.90 13.39 21.44
N GLY A 218 -6.98 12.57 20.39
CA GLY A 218 -7.36 13.03 19.07
C GLY A 218 -8.48 12.23 18.45
N ILE A 219 -8.93 12.70 17.29
CA ILE A 219 -9.88 12.00 16.45
C ILE A 219 -9.40 12.02 14.99
N ARG A 220 -9.59 10.90 14.31
CA ARG A 220 -9.43 10.83 12.85
C ARG A 220 -10.78 11.01 12.18
N LEU A 221 -10.88 11.93 11.23
CA LEU A 221 -12.13 12.24 10.52
C LEU A 221 -11.96 12.18 9.01
N SER A 222 -12.90 11.52 8.32
CA SER A 222 -13.04 11.66 6.88
C SER A 222 -13.67 13.02 6.59
N ALA A 223 -12.94 13.92 5.93
CA ALA A 223 -13.47 15.22 5.54
C ALA A 223 -14.57 15.12 4.49
N GLU A 224 -14.62 14.02 3.72
CA GLU A 224 -15.63 13.79 2.70
C GLU A 224 -15.76 12.30 2.38
N GLU A 225 -16.97 11.85 2.09
CA GLU A 225 -17.26 10.47 1.68
C GLU A 225 -17.28 10.25 0.18
N TRP A 226 -17.51 11.28 -0.65
CA TRP A 226 -17.64 11.16 -2.11
C TRP A 226 -18.66 10.11 -2.58
N ILE A 227 -19.78 10.04 -1.89
CA ILE A 227 -20.95 9.27 -2.32
C ILE A 227 -22.19 10.14 -2.24
N GLU A 228 -23.16 9.86 -3.10
CA GLU A 228 -24.47 10.50 -3.03
C GLU A 228 -25.15 10.16 -1.70
N GLY A 229 -25.69 11.17 -1.02
CA GLY A 229 -26.32 11.02 0.30
C GLY A 229 -25.35 10.78 1.46
N GLY A 230 -24.03 10.84 1.23
CA GLY A 230 -23.01 10.72 2.28
C GLY A 230 -22.60 12.06 2.90
N LEU A 231 -21.57 12.02 3.76
CA LEU A 231 -20.98 13.20 4.39
C LEU A 231 -20.20 14.04 3.37
N GLY A 232 -20.60 15.31 3.24
CA GLY A 232 -19.89 16.33 2.45
C GLY A 232 -18.95 17.19 3.29
N LEU A 233 -18.05 17.91 2.63
CA LEU A 233 -17.04 18.74 3.29
C LEU A 233 -17.62 19.81 4.22
N ASP A 234 -18.71 20.47 3.84
CA ASP A 234 -19.28 21.55 4.66
C ASP A 234 -19.91 21.04 5.96
N GLU A 235 -20.56 19.88 5.92
CA GLU A 235 -21.05 19.22 7.14
C GLU A 235 -19.88 18.76 8.02
N MET A 236 -18.81 18.24 7.42
CA MET A 236 -17.62 17.81 8.17
C MET A 236 -16.81 18.97 8.75
N LYS A 237 -16.86 20.17 8.17
CA LYS A 237 -16.35 21.39 8.80
C LYS A 237 -17.12 21.70 10.09
N GLU A 238 -18.44 21.58 10.08
CA GLU A 238 -19.27 21.78 11.27
C GLU A 238 -19.00 20.71 12.33
N VAL A 239 -18.85 19.44 11.93
CA VAL A 239 -18.41 18.36 12.84
C VAL A 239 -17.06 18.70 13.49
N ALA A 240 -16.07 19.11 12.69
CA ALA A 240 -14.75 19.48 13.20
C ALA A 240 -14.82 20.66 14.18
N ARG A 241 -15.66 21.67 13.88
CA ARG A 241 -15.88 22.83 14.77
C ARG A 241 -16.50 22.40 16.10
N ARG A 242 -17.55 21.57 16.09
CA ARG A 242 -18.22 21.08 17.31
C ARG A 242 -17.30 20.22 18.15
N VAL A 243 -16.56 19.32 17.52
CA VAL A 243 -15.56 18.49 18.17
C VAL A 243 -14.47 19.35 18.82
N ALA A 244 -13.93 20.35 18.11
CA ALA A 244 -12.93 21.27 18.66
C ALA A 244 -13.50 22.12 19.82
N ALA A 245 -14.77 22.54 19.73
CA ALA A 245 -15.43 23.34 20.74
C ALA A 245 -15.64 22.61 22.09
N THR A 246 -15.56 21.28 22.11
CA THR A 246 -15.60 20.51 23.38
C THR A 246 -14.40 20.80 24.29
N GLY A 247 -13.26 21.20 23.71
CA GLY A 247 -11.98 21.29 24.42
C GLY A 247 -11.38 19.95 24.84
N TRP A 248 -11.95 18.81 24.42
CA TRP A 248 -11.45 17.48 24.80
C TRP A 248 -10.35 16.95 23.88
N VAL A 249 -10.38 17.34 22.60
CA VAL A 249 -9.43 16.88 21.59
C VAL A 249 -8.27 17.86 21.40
N ASP A 250 -7.08 17.32 21.26
CA ASP A 250 -5.82 18.02 21.04
C ASP A 250 -5.43 18.07 19.56
N TYR A 251 -5.95 17.13 18.76
CA TYR A 251 -5.72 17.11 17.31
C TYR A 251 -6.83 16.42 16.52
N ILE A 252 -6.92 16.78 15.24
CA ILE A 252 -7.75 16.12 14.22
C ILE A 252 -6.83 15.61 13.11
N SER A 253 -6.79 14.29 12.91
CA SER A 253 -6.17 13.70 11.72
C SER A 253 -7.18 13.68 10.58
N VAL A 254 -6.96 14.50 9.55
CA VAL A 254 -7.91 14.63 8.44
C VAL A 254 -7.59 13.62 7.37
N THR A 255 -8.60 12.88 6.96
CA THR A 255 -8.57 11.95 5.85
C THR A 255 -9.85 12.11 5.03
N GLN A 256 -10.29 11.06 4.36
CA GLN A 256 -11.34 11.04 3.36
C GLN A 256 -11.78 9.59 3.17
N SER A 257 -12.88 9.38 2.45
CA SER A 257 -13.39 8.07 2.04
C SER A 257 -14.35 7.39 3.02
N THR A 258 -15.07 6.39 2.48
CA THR A 258 -15.92 5.42 3.16
C THR A 258 -15.89 4.07 2.40
N TYR A 259 -16.39 2.98 3.00
CA TYR A 259 -16.47 1.66 2.35
C TYR A 259 -17.61 1.60 1.31
N HIS A 260 -17.39 2.28 0.19
CA HIS A 260 -18.24 2.28 -1.01
C HIS A 260 -17.36 2.15 -2.27
N PRO A 261 -17.75 1.41 -3.32
CA PRO A 261 -16.94 1.21 -4.53
C PRO A 261 -16.37 2.49 -5.16
N ASP A 262 -17.16 3.57 -5.20
CA ASP A 262 -16.74 4.86 -5.76
C ASP A 262 -15.87 5.72 -4.82
N SER A 263 -15.81 5.36 -3.53
CA SER A 263 -15.11 6.14 -2.52
C SER A 263 -13.88 5.42 -1.99
N TRP A 264 -13.98 4.13 -1.66
CA TRP A 264 -12.96 3.31 -1.02
C TRP A 264 -11.56 3.41 -1.67
N PRO A 265 -11.42 3.45 -3.01
CA PRO A 265 -10.12 3.63 -3.67
C PRO A 265 -9.36 4.90 -3.25
N THR A 266 -10.08 5.95 -2.89
CA THR A 266 -9.49 7.22 -2.46
C THR A 266 -8.86 7.15 -1.07
N MET A 267 -9.19 6.14 -0.26
CA MET A 267 -8.58 5.91 1.06
C MET A 267 -7.08 5.62 0.95
N ILE A 268 -6.71 4.77 -0.02
CA ILE A 268 -5.34 4.35 -0.30
C ILE A 268 -5.09 4.48 -1.80
N PRO A 269 -5.02 5.72 -2.31
CA PRO A 269 -5.00 5.96 -3.74
C PRO A 269 -3.74 5.40 -4.36
N ASP A 270 -3.90 4.74 -5.50
CA ASP A 270 -2.83 4.09 -6.25
C ASP A 270 -2.08 5.05 -7.19
N MET A 271 -1.16 4.51 -7.99
CA MET A 271 -0.30 5.22 -8.94
C MET A 271 -1.05 6.17 -9.91
N HIS A 272 -2.33 5.94 -10.21
CA HIS A 272 -3.12 6.82 -11.09
C HIS A 272 -3.50 8.13 -10.41
N THR A 273 -3.33 8.23 -9.10
CA THR A 273 -3.63 9.45 -8.35
C THR A 273 -2.36 10.24 -8.10
N ARG A 274 -2.40 11.55 -8.38
CA ARG A 274 -1.28 12.45 -8.11
C ARG A 274 -0.83 12.44 -6.64
N PRO A 275 0.43 12.77 -6.32
CA PRO A 275 0.89 13.01 -4.95
C PRO A 275 0.07 14.08 -4.22
N ALA A 276 -0.01 13.95 -2.89
CA ALA A 276 -0.72 14.86 -1.98
C ALA A 276 -2.12 15.30 -2.47
N PRO A 277 -2.99 14.38 -2.94
CA PRO A 277 -4.18 14.75 -3.72
C PRO A 277 -5.25 15.47 -2.88
N PHE A 278 -5.25 15.29 -1.55
CA PHE A 278 -6.33 15.71 -0.66
C PHE A 278 -5.93 16.76 0.38
N VAL A 279 -4.75 17.38 0.24
CA VAL A 279 -4.27 18.40 1.20
C VAL A 279 -5.24 19.58 1.35
N LEU A 280 -6.01 19.90 0.29
CA LEU A 280 -7.01 20.98 0.36
C LEU A 280 -8.21 20.62 1.24
N LEU A 281 -8.58 19.34 1.36
CA LEU A 281 -9.59 18.91 2.35
C LEU A 281 -9.08 19.15 3.77
N THR A 282 -7.81 18.79 4.03
CA THR A 282 -7.17 19.09 5.32
C THR A 282 -7.14 20.59 5.60
N SER A 283 -6.78 21.40 4.60
CA SER A 283 -6.74 22.87 4.72
C SER A 283 -8.11 23.45 5.08
N ALA A 284 -9.19 22.93 4.49
CA ALA A 284 -10.55 23.38 4.76
C ALA A 284 -11.00 23.06 6.19
N ILE A 285 -10.67 21.87 6.71
CA ILE A 285 -10.92 21.53 8.12
C ILE A 285 -10.06 22.38 9.06
N ARG A 286 -8.78 22.57 8.73
CA ARG A 286 -7.88 23.41 9.53
C ARG A 286 -8.37 24.85 9.65
N GLN A 287 -8.91 25.42 8.58
CA GLN A 287 -9.42 26.78 8.58
C GLN A 287 -10.52 26.99 9.64
N VAL A 288 -11.46 26.06 9.76
CA VAL A 288 -12.60 26.19 10.70
C VAL A 288 -12.25 25.93 12.16
N VAL A 289 -11.12 25.28 12.44
CA VAL A 289 -10.61 25.06 13.81
C VAL A 289 -9.42 25.95 14.18
N SER A 290 -9.02 26.88 13.29
CA SER A 290 -7.82 27.72 13.45
C SER A 290 -7.84 28.64 14.69
N GLY A 291 -9.02 28.94 15.23
CA GLY A 291 -9.18 29.70 16.48
C GLY A 291 -9.05 28.86 17.76
N SER A 292 -8.80 27.55 17.64
CA SER A 292 -8.65 26.61 18.75
C SER A 292 -7.20 26.09 18.85
N PRO A 293 -6.77 25.53 20.00
CA PRO A 293 -5.44 24.92 20.13
C PRO A 293 -5.28 23.58 19.37
N VAL A 294 -6.36 23.08 18.74
CA VAL A 294 -6.39 21.78 18.06
C VAL A 294 -5.43 21.77 16.87
N ARG A 295 -4.54 20.78 16.83
CA ARG A 295 -3.62 20.55 15.70
C ARG A 295 -4.30 19.77 14.58
N VAL A 296 -3.93 20.03 13.33
CA VAL A 296 -4.51 19.33 12.18
C VAL A 296 -3.45 18.58 11.39
N PHE A 297 -3.67 17.28 11.14
CA PHE A 297 -2.73 16.44 10.40
C PHE A 297 -3.20 16.19 8.97
N ALA A 298 -2.27 16.25 8.02
CA ALA A 298 -2.50 15.85 6.63
C ALA A 298 -1.98 14.43 6.35
N VAL A 299 -2.70 13.69 5.52
CA VAL A 299 -2.33 12.33 5.06
C VAL A 299 -2.42 12.21 3.54
N ALA A 300 -2.24 10.99 3.05
CA ALA A 300 -2.42 10.54 1.67
C ALA A 300 -1.36 11.05 0.67
N ARG A 301 -0.47 10.14 0.26
CA ARG A 301 0.55 10.34 -0.78
C ARG A 301 1.44 11.59 -0.60
N ILE A 302 1.67 12.03 0.64
CA ILE A 302 2.74 12.97 0.98
C ILE A 302 4.00 12.10 1.16
N HIS A 303 4.85 12.02 0.14
CA HIS A 303 5.97 11.07 0.13
C HIS A 303 7.34 11.68 -0.24
N THR A 304 7.38 12.92 -0.74
CA THR A 304 8.63 13.66 -0.93
C THR A 304 8.81 14.72 0.17
N PRO A 305 10.06 15.08 0.50
CA PRO A 305 10.33 16.11 1.51
C PRO A 305 9.74 17.47 1.12
N GLU A 306 9.74 17.82 -0.16
CA GLU A 306 9.23 19.10 -0.67
C GLU A 306 7.72 19.21 -0.46
N PHE A 307 6.97 18.13 -0.74
CA PHE A 307 5.54 18.11 -0.47
C PHE A 307 5.24 18.18 1.03
N ALA A 308 6.02 17.47 1.86
CA ALA A 308 5.87 17.50 3.32
C ALA A 308 6.10 18.91 3.88
N GLU A 309 7.24 19.52 3.55
CA GLU A 309 7.59 20.88 3.96
C GLU A 309 6.60 21.91 3.44
N SER A 310 6.26 21.88 2.15
CA SER A 310 5.32 22.82 1.55
C SER A 310 3.92 22.72 2.15
N THR A 311 3.48 21.53 2.57
CA THR A 311 2.17 21.34 3.22
C THR A 311 2.10 22.11 4.55
N ILE A 312 3.20 22.07 5.33
CA ILE A 312 3.28 22.76 6.62
C ILE A 312 3.54 24.26 6.43
N ALA A 313 4.53 24.62 5.60
CA ALA A 313 4.95 26.00 5.39
C ALA A 313 3.82 26.88 4.82
N ARG A 314 2.91 26.30 4.02
CA ARG A 314 1.73 27.00 3.48
C ARG A 314 0.52 26.99 4.43
N GLY A 315 0.66 26.40 5.62
CA GLY A 315 -0.40 26.38 6.63
C GLY A 315 -1.57 25.45 6.31
N HIS A 316 -1.39 24.45 5.45
CA HIS A 316 -2.43 23.46 5.16
C HIS A 316 -2.60 22.43 6.28
N ALA A 317 -1.53 22.14 7.03
CA ALA A 317 -1.53 21.25 8.19
C ALA A 317 -0.45 21.67 9.19
N ASP A 318 -0.62 21.26 10.45
CA ASP A 318 0.39 21.48 11.48
C ASP A 318 1.40 20.33 11.53
N LEU A 319 1.05 19.16 11.02
CA LEU A 319 1.88 17.96 10.93
C LEU A 319 1.49 17.12 9.70
N VAL A 320 2.45 16.42 9.10
CA VAL A 320 2.18 15.45 8.03
C VAL A 320 2.35 14.02 8.53
N SER A 321 1.41 13.16 8.16
CA SER A 321 1.36 11.78 8.62
C SER A 321 1.39 10.81 7.43
N MET A 322 2.34 9.89 7.46
CA MET A 322 2.70 9.01 6.35
C MET A 322 2.58 7.53 6.75
N ALA A 323 1.73 6.75 6.06
CA ALA A 323 1.77 5.29 6.19
C ALA A 323 2.78 4.69 5.21
N ARG A 324 2.40 4.64 3.92
CA ARG A 324 3.11 3.87 2.89
C ARG A 324 4.54 4.35 2.64
N GLN A 325 4.82 5.65 2.78
CA GLN A 325 6.19 6.16 2.65
C GLN A 325 7.10 5.64 3.78
N LEU A 326 6.62 5.60 5.02
CA LEU A 326 7.39 5.07 6.16
C LEU A 326 7.37 3.53 6.25
N ILE A 327 6.55 2.86 5.44
CA ILE A 327 6.67 1.42 5.16
C ILE A 327 7.79 1.18 4.14
N ALA A 328 7.84 2.01 3.08
CA ALA A 328 8.87 1.93 2.06
C ALA A 328 10.25 2.31 2.62
N ASP A 329 10.34 3.32 3.46
CA ASP A 329 11.61 3.78 4.01
C ASP A 329 11.43 4.29 5.45
N PRO A 330 11.68 3.46 6.48
CA PRO A 330 11.58 3.90 7.87
C PRO A 330 12.61 4.97 8.22
N GLU A 331 13.77 5.01 7.54
CA GLU A 331 14.81 6.03 7.72
C GLU A 331 14.54 7.33 6.96
N TRP A 332 13.40 7.46 6.29
CA TRP A 332 13.04 8.66 5.53
C TRP A 332 13.30 9.94 6.33
N PRO A 333 12.80 10.12 7.58
CA PRO A 333 13.01 11.36 8.33
C PRO A 333 14.50 11.69 8.54
N ARG A 334 15.29 10.71 8.98
CA ARG A 334 16.73 10.85 9.20
C ARG A 334 17.46 11.23 7.91
N LYS A 335 17.15 10.55 6.81
CA LYS A 335 17.75 10.84 5.49
C LYS A 335 17.45 12.27 5.05
N VAL A 336 16.20 12.73 5.21
CA VAL A 336 15.85 14.13 4.92
C VAL A 336 16.64 15.08 5.81
N GLN A 337 16.72 14.81 7.11
CA GLN A 337 17.41 15.69 8.06
C GLN A 337 18.92 15.83 7.75
N GLU A 338 19.53 14.76 7.26
CA GLU A 338 20.95 14.68 6.90
C GLU A 338 21.26 15.11 5.46
N GLY A 339 20.26 15.52 4.67
CA GLY A 339 20.43 15.91 3.27
C GLY A 339 20.73 14.74 2.32
N ARG A 340 20.37 13.50 2.71
CA ARG A 340 20.55 12.26 1.93
C ARG A 340 19.29 11.88 1.15
N GLU A 341 18.63 12.87 0.54
CA GLU A 341 17.36 12.69 -0.16
C GLU A 341 17.46 11.74 -1.35
N ASN A 342 18.63 11.70 -1.99
CA ASN A 342 18.96 10.76 -3.07
C ASN A 342 19.00 9.30 -2.61
N GLU A 343 19.05 9.02 -1.30
CA GLU A 343 19.01 7.67 -0.71
C GLU A 343 17.60 7.25 -0.27
N ILE A 344 16.60 8.11 -0.50
CA ILE A 344 15.22 7.84 -0.13
C ILE A 344 14.61 6.81 -1.07
N ARG A 345 14.10 5.74 -0.46
CA ARG A 345 13.28 4.74 -1.14
C ARG A 345 11.82 5.20 -1.14
N VAL A 346 11.42 5.84 -2.23
CA VAL A 346 10.07 6.40 -2.37
C VAL A 346 9.03 5.28 -2.54
N CYS A 347 7.92 5.39 -1.82
CA CYS A 347 6.74 4.56 -2.03
C CYS A 347 6.15 4.85 -3.42
N ILE A 348 6.06 3.80 -4.22
CA ILE A 348 5.51 3.88 -5.58
C ILE A 348 3.97 3.74 -5.62
N ALA A 349 3.26 3.65 -4.49
CA ALA A 349 1.80 3.47 -4.45
C ALA A 349 1.26 2.22 -5.19
N CYS A 350 2.01 1.11 -5.21
CA CYS A 350 1.61 -0.12 -5.91
C CYS A 350 0.46 -0.88 -5.24
N ASN A 351 0.23 -0.65 -3.95
CA ASN A 351 -0.78 -1.31 -3.11
C ASN A 351 -0.67 -2.85 -3.01
N GLN A 352 0.38 -3.48 -3.56
CA GLN A 352 0.52 -4.94 -3.60
C GLN A 352 0.88 -5.51 -2.23
N GLY A 353 2.12 -5.28 -1.75
CA GLY A 353 2.56 -5.87 -0.49
C GLY A 353 1.94 -5.23 0.76
N CYS A 354 1.40 -4.02 0.67
CA CYS A 354 0.82 -3.33 1.83
C CYS A 354 -0.67 -3.69 2.02
N ILE A 355 -1.59 -2.88 1.49
CA ILE A 355 -3.02 -3.14 1.61
C ILE A 355 -3.44 -4.43 0.90
N GLY A 356 -2.79 -4.82 -0.20
CA GLY A 356 -3.08 -6.08 -0.89
C GLY A 356 -2.88 -7.30 0.02
N ASN A 357 -1.77 -7.38 0.74
CA ASN A 357 -1.55 -8.45 1.74
C ASN A 357 -2.50 -8.34 2.93
N VAL A 358 -2.65 -7.16 3.52
CA VAL A 358 -3.51 -6.98 4.71
C VAL A 358 -4.96 -7.36 4.39
N GLY A 359 -5.46 -7.00 3.21
CA GLY A 359 -6.78 -7.39 2.71
C GLY A 359 -6.94 -8.90 2.47
N GLN A 360 -5.83 -9.64 2.37
CA GLN A 360 -5.79 -11.11 2.32
C GLN A 360 -5.42 -11.74 3.67
N HIS A 361 -5.41 -10.96 4.75
CA HIS A 361 -5.01 -11.40 6.09
C HIS A 361 -3.57 -11.92 6.18
N GLN A 362 -2.72 -11.38 5.32
CA GLN A 362 -1.29 -11.63 5.37
C GLN A 362 -0.58 -10.44 6.04
N PRO A 363 0.55 -10.70 6.73
CA PRO A 363 1.41 -9.64 7.25
C PRO A 363 1.76 -8.60 6.20
N ILE A 364 1.79 -7.34 6.61
CA ILE A 364 2.16 -6.21 5.77
C ILE A 364 3.57 -6.38 5.22
N ARG A 365 3.74 -6.08 3.94
CA ARG A 365 5.00 -6.08 3.19
C ARG A 365 5.11 -4.80 2.35
N CYS A 366 6.22 -4.66 1.65
CA CYS A 366 6.41 -3.59 0.68
C CYS A 366 7.18 -4.12 -0.53
N LEU A 367 6.74 -3.74 -1.74
CA LEU A 367 7.44 -4.11 -2.96
C LEU A 367 8.86 -3.56 -2.98
N VAL A 368 9.02 -2.26 -2.63
CA VAL A 368 10.33 -1.62 -2.66
C VAL A 368 11.15 -1.90 -1.40
N ASN A 369 10.51 -2.35 -0.32
CA ASN A 369 11.16 -2.63 0.95
C ASN A 369 10.92 -4.05 1.48
N PRO A 370 11.86 -4.99 1.22
CA PRO A 370 11.76 -6.36 1.71
C PRO A 370 11.77 -6.51 3.23
N THR A 371 12.24 -5.49 3.96
CA THR A 371 12.32 -5.53 5.43
C THR A 371 10.98 -5.24 6.10
N ALA A 372 10.02 -4.65 5.38
CA ALA A 372 8.74 -4.23 5.92
C ALA A 372 7.97 -5.42 6.52
N GLY A 373 7.63 -5.32 7.82
CA GLY A 373 6.98 -6.37 8.59
C GLY A 373 7.88 -7.60 8.87
N ARG A 374 9.19 -7.45 8.68
CA ARG A 374 10.26 -8.43 8.95
C ARG A 374 11.45 -7.77 9.66
N GLU A 375 11.26 -6.63 10.31
CA GLU A 375 12.30 -5.81 10.91
C GLU A 375 13.08 -6.58 12.00
N ARG A 376 12.44 -7.53 12.68
CA ARG A 376 13.11 -8.43 13.63
C ARG A 376 14.27 -9.20 12.99
N GLU A 377 14.11 -9.63 11.75
CA GLU A 377 15.11 -10.40 11.02
C GLU A 377 15.98 -9.48 10.16
N TRP A 378 15.36 -8.53 9.46
CA TRP A 378 15.95 -7.76 8.36
C TRP A 378 15.95 -6.24 8.57
N GLY A 379 15.68 -5.77 9.78
CA GLY A 379 15.63 -4.34 10.12
C GLY A 379 16.95 -3.61 9.97
N LEU A 380 16.95 -2.33 10.35
CA LEU A 380 18.03 -1.39 10.09
C LEU A 380 19.40 -1.81 10.64
N GLU A 381 19.43 -2.55 11.75
CA GLU A 381 20.67 -2.99 12.40
C GLU A 381 21.19 -4.35 11.91
N THR A 382 20.38 -5.10 11.15
CA THR A 382 20.71 -6.50 10.87
C THR A 382 21.51 -6.78 9.59
N PRO A 383 21.79 -5.88 8.63
CA PRO A 383 22.73 -6.18 7.56
C PRO A 383 24.16 -6.20 8.12
N GLN A 384 24.52 -7.29 8.79
CA GLN A 384 25.85 -7.50 9.34
C GLN A 384 26.87 -7.67 8.22
N ARG A 385 28.08 -7.10 8.40
CA ARG A 385 29.20 -7.33 7.48
C ARG A 385 29.52 -8.81 7.40
N ALA A 386 29.83 -9.29 6.20
CA ALA A 386 30.27 -10.66 6.00
C ALA A 386 31.62 -10.89 6.71
N LEU A 387 31.76 -12.03 7.40
CA LEU A 387 33.02 -12.41 8.07
C LEU A 387 34.18 -12.57 7.09
N ARG A 388 33.88 -12.96 5.85
CA ARG A 388 34.84 -13.10 4.76
C ARG A 388 34.24 -12.45 3.50
N PRO A 389 34.66 -11.22 3.16
CA PRO A 389 34.31 -10.60 1.89
C PRO A 389 34.64 -11.52 0.72
N ARG A 390 33.80 -11.48 -0.32
CA ARG A 390 33.85 -12.35 -1.50
C ARG A 390 33.70 -11.50 -2.76
N HIS A 391 34.18 -11.99 -3.89
CA HIS A 391 33.80 -11.51 -5.20
C HIS A 391 32.47 -12.15 -5.62
N VAL A 392 31.43 -11.32 -5.67
CA VAL A 392 30.08 -11.74 -6.05
C VAL A 392 29.79 -11.24 -7.46
N LEU A 393 29.49 -12.16 -8.38
CA LEU A 393 29.04 -11.83 -9.73
C LEU A 393 27.52 -11.95 -9.81
N VAL A 394 26.85 -10.85 -10.12
CA VAL A 394 25.40 -10.78 -10.34
C VAL A 394 25.13 -10.69 -11.84
N VAL A 395 24.30 -11.59 -12.36
CA VAL A 395 23.93 -11.61 -13.79
C VAL A 395 22.46 -11.19 -13.93
N GLY A 396 22.24 -10.00 -14.48
CA GLY A 396 20.94 -9.38 -14.66
C GLY A 396 20.74 -8.13 -13.80
N GLY A 397 20.55 -6.99 -14.45
CA GLY A 397 20.26 -5.67 -13.87
C GLY A 397 18.76 -5.39 -13.68
N GLY A 398 17.93 -6.43 -13.54
CA GLY A 398 16.54 -6.31 -13.12
C GLY A 398 16.37 -6.19 -11.60
N PRO A 399 15.13 -6.04 -11.07
CA PRO A 399 14.89 -5.79 -9.65
C PRO A 399 15.52 -6.81 -8.68
N ALA A 400 15.46 -8.10 -9.02
CA ALA A 400 16.06 -9.16 -8.21
C ALA A 400 17.58 -9.03 -8.11
N GLY A 401 18.26 -8.87 -9.25
CA GLY A 401 19.73 -8.75 -9.31
C GLY A 401 20.20 -7.45 -8.68
N LEU A 402 19.52 -6.34 -8.94
CA LEU A 402 19.83 -5.04 -8.34
C LEU A 402 19.72 -5.05 -6.81
N GLU A 403 18.65 -5.61 -6.25
CA GLU A 403 18.51 -5.71 -4.79
C GLU A 403 19.55 -6.67 -4.18
N ALA A 404 19.84 -7.79 -4.87
CA ALA A 404 20.87 -8.72 -4.40
C ALA A 404 22.27 -8.09 -4.39
N ALA A 405 22.61 -7.36 -5.46
CA ALA A 405 23.86 -6.61 -5.57
C ALA A 405 23.98 -5.55 -4.47
N ARG A 406 22.89 -4.81 -4.22
CA ARG A 406 22.83 -3.77 -3.18
C ARG A 406 23.11 -4.36 -1.80
N VAL A 407 22.42 -5.44 -1.45
CA VAL A 407 22.55 -6.06 -0.12
C VAL A 407 23.90 -6.76 0.03
N ALA A 408 24.41 -7.44 -0.99
CA ALA A 408 25.75 -8.03 -0.95
C ALA A 408 26.84 -6.95 -0.78
N ALA A 409 26.72 -5.80 -1.46
CA ALA A 409 27.64 -4.69 -1.30
C ALA A 409 27.55 -4.06 0.11
N LEU A 410 26.35 -3.92 0.69
CA LEU A 410 26.16 -3.47 2.07
C LEU A 410 26.87 -4.39 3.10
N ARG A 411 26.96 -5.69 2.81
CA ARG A 411 27.71 -6.66 3.63
C ARG A 411 29.22 -6.58 3.43
N GLY A 412 29.71 -5.77 2.49
CA GLY A 412 31.12 -5.56 2.21
C GLY A 412 31.71 -6.48 1.13
N HIS A 413 30.89 -7.21 0.37
CA HIS A 413 31.39 -7.99 -0.76
C HIS A 413 31.83 -7.07 -1.92
N ARG A 414 32.81 -7.52 -2.72
CA ARG A 414 33.15 -6.91 -4.00
C ARG A 414 32.14 -7.40 -5.03
N VAL A 415 31.24 -6.54 -5.48
CA VAL A 415 30.15 -6.93 -6.39
C VAL A 415 30.42 -6.44 -7.81
N THR A 416 30.28 -7.35 -8.78
CA THR A 416 30.21 -7.02 -10.21
C THR A 416 28.83 -7.41 -10.73
N LEU A 417 28.12 -6.48 -11.37
CA LEU A 417 26.83 -6.72 -12.01
C LEU A 417 27.00 -6.66 -13.52
N LEU A 418 26.58 -7.72 -14.22
CA LEU A 418 26.53 -7.79 -15.68
C LEU A 418 25.09 -7.63 -16.16
N GLU A 419 24.85 -6.72 -17.09
CA GLU A 419 23.55 -6.51 -17.74
C GLU A 419 23.76 -6.50 -19.26
N LYS A 420 22.93 -7.26 -19.97
CA LYS A 420 23.02 -7.39 -21.43
C LYS A 420 22.52 -6.14 -22.15
N ALA A 421 21.54 -5.44 -21.59
CA ALA A 421 21.05 -4.19 -22.10
C ALA A 421 22.03 -3.03 -21.82
N ASP A 422 21.84 -1.93 -22.53
CA ASP A 422 22.55 -0.66 -22.34
C ASP A 422 22.04 0.15 -21.13
N ARG A 423 21.10 -0.40 -20.35
CA ARG A 423 20.50 0.22 -19.17
C ARG A 423 20.02 -0.79 -18.15
N LEU A 424 19.98 -0.38 -16.88
CA LEU A 424 19.40 -1.15 -15.78
C LEU A 424 17.86 -1.15 -15.83
N GLY A 425 17.24 -2.08 -15.12
CA GLY A 425 15.81 -2.07 -14.79
C GLY A 425 15.03 -3.30 -15.21
N GLY A 426 15.52 -4.07 -16.19
CA GLY A 426 14.82 -5.25 -16.71
C GLY A 426 13.36 -4.95 -17.07
N GLN A 427 12.44 -5.81 -16.64
CA GLN A 427 10.99 -5.68 -16.93
C GLN A 427 10.33 -4.44 -16.29
N VAL A 428 10.98 -3.74 -15.35
CA VAL A 428 10.44 -2.46 -14.84
C VAL A 428 10.41 -1.41 -15.96
N ASN A 429 11.35 -1.47 -16.90
CA ASN A 429 11.38 -0.58 -18.06
C ASN A 429 10.18 -0.78 -18.99
N ASP A 430 9.48 -1.92 -18.88
CA ASP A 430 8.24 -2.18 -19.61
C ASP A 430 7.02 -1.74 -18.80
N ALA A 431 7.06 -2.00 -17.49
CA ALA A 431 5.98 -1.64 -16.59
C ALA A 431 5.69 -0.13 -16.60
N VAL A 432 6.71 0.72 -16.78
CA VAL A 432 6.55 2.18 -16.84
C VAL A 432 5.90 2.68 -18.13
N LEU A 433 5.84 1.86 -19.18
CA LEU A 433 5.17 2.20 -20.44
C LEU A 433 3.65 2.14 -20.32
N ALA A 434 3.13 1.37 -19.36
CA ALA A 434 1.70 1.28 -19.13
C ALA A 434 1.13 2.62 -18.58
N PRO A 435 -0.04 3.08 -19.07
CA PRO A 435 -0.68 4.29 -18.56
C PRO A 435 -0.83 4.26 -17.03
N GLY A 436 -0.45 5.36 -16.36
CA GLY A 436 -0.55 5.50 -14.91
C GLY A 436 0.41 4.63 -14.08
N ARG A 437 1.44 4.01 -14.71
CA ARG A 437 2.39 3.11 -14.04
C ARG A 437 3.82 3.66 -13.96
N GLN A 438 4.03 4.92 -14.32
CA GLN A 438 5.36 5.56 -14.41
C GLN A 438 6.13 5.51 -13.08
N GLU A 439 5.45 5.53 -11.94
CA GLU A 439 6.07 5.46 -10.61
C GLU A 439 6.83 4.14 -10.35
N PHE A 440 6.59 3.06 -11.13
CA PHE A 440 7.42 1.85 -11.09
C PHE A 440 8.90 2.14 -11.36
N GLY A 441 9.21 3.17 -12.15
CA GLY A 441 10.58 3.62 -12.41
C GLY A 441 11.33 4.02 -11.13
N GLY A 442 10.61 4.35 -10.05
CA GLY A 442 11.20 4.60 -8.73
C GLY A 442 12.03 3.42 -8.18
N ILE A 443 11.71 2.18 -8.56
CA ILE A 443 12.49 0.98 -8.21
C ILE A 443 13.90 1.08 -8.81
N VAL A 444 13.97 1.32 -10.13
CA VAL A 444 15.24 1.38 -10.87
C VAL A 444 16.03 2.61 -10.46
N ARG A 445 15.36 3.75 -10.26
CA ARG A 445 15.99 4.98 -9.77
C ARG A 445 16.71 4.73 -8.44
N TYR A 446 16.01 4.22 -7.43
CA TYR A 446 16.58 3.95 -6.11
C TYR A 446 17.71 2.91 -6.19
N LEU A 447 17.45 1.75 -6.80
CA LEU A 447 18.45 0.68 -6.84
C LEU A 447 19.67 1.04 -7.70
N GLY A 448 19.48 1.79 -8.79
CA GLY A 448 20.57 2.31 -9.62
C GLY A 448 21.45 3.33 -8.86
N GLN A 449 20.84 4.23 -8.09
CA GLN A 449 21.56 5.16 -7.21
C GLN A 449 22.38 4.39 -6.16
N GLU A 450 21.82 3.32 -5.60
CA GLU A 450 22.52 2.46 -4.64
C GLU A 450 23.71 1.72 -5.26
N MET A 451 23.65 1.32 -6.55
CA MET A 451 24.81 0.71 -7.22
C MET A 451 26.01 1.67 -7.22
N ALA A 452 25.76 2.95 -7.54
CA ALA A 452 26.81 3.97 -7.54
C ALA A 452 27.31 4.25 -6.11
N ARG A 453 26.39 4.47 -5.15
CA ARG A 453 26.74 4.79 -3.75
C ARG A 453 27.56 3.69 -3.08
N LEU A 454 27.26 2.42 -3.39
CA LEU A 454 27.93 1.26 -2.79
C LEU A 454 29.15 0.77 -3.58
N GLY A 455 29.52 1.46 -4.67
CA GLY A 455 30.69 1.10 -5.47
C GLY A 455 30.55 -0.24 -6.22
N VAL A 456 29.33 -0.65 -6.56
CA VAL A 456 29.09 -1.85 -7.36
C VAL A 456 29.64 -1.63 -8.77
N THR A 457 30.47 -2.55 -9.27
CA THR A 457 30.96 -2.48 -10.65
C THR A 457 29.86 -2.93 -11.61
N VAL A 458 29.17 -1.99 -12.25
CA VAL A 458 28.12 -2.28 -13.24
C VAL A 458 28.71 -2.30 -14.65
N ARG A 459 28.47 -3.36 -15.41
CA ARG A 459 28.86 -3.49 -16.82
C ARG A 459 27.62 -3.72 -17.68
N LEU A 460 27.22 -2.68 -18.39
CA LEU A 460 26.10 -2.68 -19.34
C LEU A 460 26.57 -3.15 -20.71
N GLY A 461 25.65 -3.64 -21.55
CA GLY A 461 25.98 -4.19 -22.87
C GLY A 461 26.80 -5.49 -22.81
N VAL A 462 26.85 -6.17 -21.65
CA VAL A 462 27.65 -7.38 -21.43
C VAL A 462 26.71 -8.55 -21.16
N GLU A 463 26.57 -9.42 -22.16
CA GLU A 463 25.89 -10.69 -22.00
C GLU A 463 26.83 -11.72 -21.33
N ALA A 464 26.37 -12.32 -20.23
CA ALA A 464 27.11 -13.37 -19.55
C ALA A 464 26.87 -14.73 -20.22
N THR A 465 27.93 -15.52 -20.41
CA THR A 465 27.86 -16.87 -20.98
C THR A 465 28.33 -17.92 -19.97
N VAL A 466 28.13 -19.20 -20.29
CA VAL A 466 28.56 -20.31 -19.41
C VAL A 466 30.09 -20.42 -19.33
N GLU A 467 30.82 -19.78 -20.24
CA GLU A 467 32.27 -19.63 -20.28
C GLU A 467 32.75 -18.34 -19.60
N SER A 468 32.05 -17.22 -19.84
CA SER A 468 32.49 -15.91 -19.31
C SER A 468 32.37 -15.81 -17.79
N VAL A 469 31.38 -16.49 -17.21
CA VAL A 469 31.14 -16.46 -15.76
C VAL A 469 32.28 -17.12 -14.97
N PRO A 470 32.70 -18.36 -15.26
CA PRO A 470 33.88 -18.94 -14.61
C PRO A 470 35.18 -18.16 -14.88
N ALA A 471 35.34 -17.57 -16.07
CA ALA A 471 36.53 -16.79 -16.42
C ALA A 471 36.72 -15.56 -15.52
N ALA A 472 35.63 -15.00 -14.99
CA ALA A 472 35.68 -13.90 -14.01
C ALA A 472 36.14 -14.34 -12.61
N SER A 473 36.35 -15.65 -12.38
CA SER A 473 36.76 -16.27 -11.11
C SER A 473 35.96 -15.80 -9.87
N PRO A 474 34.62 -15.81 -9.90
CA PRO A 474 33.82 -15.34 -8.77
C PRO A 474 33.77 -16.37 -7.63
N ASP A 475 33.71 -15.90 -6.39
CA ASP A 475 33.46 -16.74 -5.20
C ASP A 475 31.97 -17.10 -5.05
N ALA A 476 31.08 -16.29 -5.63
CA ALA A 476 29.63 -16.50 -5.65
C ALA A 476 29.02 -15.94 -6.92
N VAL A 477 28.03 -16.64 -7.47
CA VAL A 477 27.26 -16.20 -8.63
C VAL A 477 25.77 -16.09 -8.28
N ILE A 478 25.15 -14.98 -8.64
CA ILE A 478 23.71 -14.78 -8.55
C ILE A 478 23.16 -14.64 -9.97
N LEU A 479 22.38 -15.62 -10.40
CA LEU A 479 21.65 -15.62 -11.66
C LEU A 479 20.27 -14.97 -11.44
N ALA A 480 20.05 -13.82 -12.08
CA ALA A 480 18.84 -13.00 -12.01
C ALA A 480 18.39 -12.58 -13.42
N THR A 481 18.45 -13.52 -14.37
CA THR A 481 18.27 -13.28 -15.82
C THR A 481 16.82 -13.05 -16.27
N GLY A 482 15.87 -13.01 -15.32
CA GLY A 482 14.48 -12.65 -15.57
C GLY A 482 13.61 -13.73 -16.22
N GLY A 483 12.44 -13.31 -16.70
CA GLY A 483 11.52 -14.12 -17.48
C GLY A 483 11.34 -13.53 -18.89
N VAL A 484 10.78 -14.33 -19.79
CA VAL A 484 10.45 -13.93 -21.17
C VAL A 484 8.99 -14.23 -21.48
N PRO A 485 8.34 -13.43 -22.35
CA PRO A 485 7.03 -13.79 -22.88
C PRO A 485 7.05 -15.17 -23.53
N ARG A 486 5.93 -15.87 -23.49
CA ARG A 486 5.76 -17.13 -24.23
C ARG A 486 5.55 -16.84 -25.71
N PRO A 487 6.01 -17.73 -26.61
CA PRO A 487 5.64 -17.66 -28.01
C PRO A 487 4.11 -17.62 -28.16
N VAL A 488 3.61 -16.73 -28.99
CA VAL A 488 2.18 -16.62 -29.33
C VAL A 488 1.91 -17.29 -30.69
N PRO A 489 0.67 -17.72 -30.97
CA PRO A 489 0.33 -18.32 -32.25
C PRO A 489 0.60 -17.36 -33.41
N ALA A 490 1.21 -17.87 -34.49
CA ALA A 490 1.28 -17.13 -35.74
C ALA A 490 -0.07 -17.20 -36.43
N LEU A 491 -0.64 -16.05 -36.78
CA LEU A 491 -1.92 -15.94 -37.47
C LEU A 491 -1.67 -15.40 -38.88
N ALA A 492 -2.34 -15.97 -39.87
CA ALA A 492 -2.09 -15.66 -41.28
C ALA A 492 -2.59 -14.25 -41.67
N ASP A 493 -3.77 -13.88 -41.15
CA ASP A 493 -4.51 -12.71 -41.64
C ASP A 493 -4.48 -11.51 -40.67
N ILE A 494 -4.04 -11.71 -39.42
CA ILE A 494 -4.02 -10.67 -38.38
C ILE A 494 -2.74 -10.69 -37.56
N VAL A 495 -2.38 -9.55 -36.97
CA VAL A 495 -1.17 -9.44 -36.16
C VAL A 495 -1.41 -10.03 -34.76
N ALA A 496 -0.53 -10.96 -34.35
CA ALA A 496 -0.52 -11.54 -33.02
C ALA A 496 0.76 -11.21 -32.26
N LEU A 497 0.66 -10.69 -31.03
CA LEU A 497 1.81 -10.38 -30.16
C LEU A 497 1.54 -10.80 -28.71
N ASP A 498 2.59 -10.96 -27.92
CA ASP A 498 2.43 -10.96 -26.47
C ASP A 498 2.13 -9.54 -25.96
N ALA A 499 1.44 -9.43 -24.83
CA ALA A 499 0.97 -8.14 -24.34
C ALA A 499 2.10 -7.14 -24.01
N VAL A 500 3.26 -7.60 -23.56
CA VAL A 500 4.39 -6.73 -23.23
C VAL A 500 5.06 -6.20 -24.49
N THR A 501 5.30 -7.07 -25.47
CA THR A 501 5.82 -6.66 -26.78
C THR A 501 4.85 -5.73 -27.51
N ALA A 502 3.55 -6.02 -27.46
CA ALA A 502 2.51 -5.14 -28.02
C ALA A 502 2.57 -3.75 -27.40
N LEU A 503 2.65 -3.65 -26.07
CA LEU A 503 2.74 -2.38 -25.36
C LEU A 503 4.02 -1.61 -25.76
N ARG A 504 5.17 -2.29 -25.83
CA ARG A 504 6.44 -1.69 -26.28
C ARG A 504 6.32 -1.13 -27.70
N ARG A 505 5.77 -1.91 -28.64
CA ARG A 505 5.66 -1.49 -30.04
C ARG A 505 4.68 -0.35 -30.21
N LEU A 506 3.56 -0.38 -29.50
CA LEU A 506 2.56 0.68 -29.53
C LEU A 506 3.12 2.00 -28.97
N THR A 507 3.72 1.95 -27.78
CA THR A 507 4.24 3.15 -27.09
C THR A 507 5.54 3.68 -27.69
N GLY A 508 6.31 2.82 -28.36
CA GLY A 508 7.51 3.19 -29.11
C GLY A 508 7.24 3.57 -30.57
N GLU A 509 5.98 3.71 -30.98
CA GLU A 509 5.56 4.06 -32.35
C GLU A 509 6.07 3.09 -33.44
N GLN A 510 6.39 1.85 -33.06
CA GLN A 510 6.80 0.76 -33.95
C GLN A 510 5.61 -0.01 -34.53
N MET A 511 4.39 0.32 -34.10
CA MET A 511 3.14 -0.27 -34.56
C MET A 511 2.05 0.80 -34.55
N GLN A 512 1.30 0.90 -35.63
CA GLN A 512 0.11 1.75 -35.68
C GLN A 512 -0.98 1.16 -34.77
N PRO A 513 -1.76 1.99 -34.06
CA PRO A 513 -2.89 1.50 -33.26
C PRO A 513 -3.86 0.70 -34.15
N PRO A 514 -4.20 -0.55 -33.79
CA PRO A 514 -5.18 -1.32 -34.55
C PRO A 514 -6.57 -0.70 -34.44
N ARG A 515 -7.47 -0.97 -35.40
CA ARG A 515 -8.84 -0.46 -35.30
C ARG A 515 -9.63 -1.26 -34.28
N ARG A 516 -9.48 -2.59 -34.26
CA ARG A 516 -10.16 -3.48 -33.33
C ARG A 516 -9.20 -4.55 -32.81
N ALA A 517 -8.94 -4.50 -31.50
CA ALA A 517 -8.01 -5.38 -30.82
C ALA A 517 -8.73 -6.35 -29.88
N VAL A 518 -8.31 -7.62 -29.88
CA VAL A 518 -8.64 -8.59 -28.84
C VAL A 518 -7.44 -8.75 -27.90
N VAL A 519 -7.64 -8.60 -26.60
CA VAL A 519 -6.60 -8.88 -25.58
C VAL A 519 -7.05 -10.08 -24.76
N VAL A 520 -6.31 -11.18 -24.87
CA VAL A 520 -6.55 -12.42 -24.12
C VAL A 520 -5.78 -12.38 -22.80
N ASP A 521 -6.49 -12.25 -21.68
CA ASP A 521 -5.92 -12.17 -20.33
C ASP A 521 -6.00 -13.50 -19.59
N GLU A 522 -4.83 -14.09 -19.35
CA GLU A 522 -4.63 -15.27 -18.51
C GLU A 522 -3.66 -15.00 -17.35
N ILE A 523 -3.37 -13.72 -17.06
CA ILE A 523 -2.51 -13.31 -15.94
C ILE A 523 -3.34 -12.62 -14.85
N GLY A 524 -4.32 -11.79 -15.19
CA GLY A 524 -5.12 -11.05 -14.21
C GLY A 524 -4.39 -9.89 -13.55
N GLN A 525 -3.37 -9.33 -14.21
CA GLN A 525 -2.48 -8.25 -13.73
C GLN A 525 -2.31 -7.13 -14.76
N TYR A 526 -1.63 -6.06 -14.36
CA TYR A 526 -1.39 -4.86 -15.15
C TYR A 526 -0.63 -5.07 -16.48
N GLN A 527 0.00 -6.21 -16.73
CA GLN A 527 0.54 -6.52 -18.07
C GLN A 527 -0.57 -6.53 -19.13
N ALA A 528 -1.74 -7.07 -18.80
CA ALA A 528 -2.90 -7.03 -19.67
C ALA A 528 -3.55 -5.64 -19.68
N TYR A 529 -3.85 -5.11 -18.49
CA TYR A 529 -4.62 -3.86 -18.37
C TYR A 529 -3.87 -2.63 -18.86
N GLY A 530 -2.54 -2.59 -18.69
CA GLY A 530 -1.71 -1.52 -19.23
C GLY A 530 -1.77 -1.46 -20.77
N LEU A 531 -1.79 -2.62 -21.44
CA LEU A 531 -1.98 -2.67 -22.89
C LEU A 531 -3.41 -2.27 -23.29
N VAL A 532 -4.43 -2.79 -22.58
CA VAL A 532 -5.83 -2.45 -22.84
C VAL A 532 -6.06 -0.94 -22.75
N GLU A 533 -5.57 -0.30 -21.69
CA GLU A 533 -5.67 1.15 -21.50
C GLU A 533 -4.89 1.91 -22.58
N ALA A 534 -3.69 1.44 -22.96
CA ALA A 534 -2.90 2.07 -24.01
C ALA A 534 -3.56 1.98 -25.40
N LEU A 535 -4.11 0.81 -25.77
CA LEU A 535 -4.85 0.62 -27.01
C LEU A 535 -6.10 1.50 -27.07
N ALA A 536 -6.88 1.53 -25.99
CA ALA A 536 -8.07 2.35 -25.92
C ALA A 536 -7.74 3.85 -25.99
N ALA A 537 -6.68 4.29 -25.30
CA ALA A 537 -6.20 5.68 -25.37
C ALA A 537 -5.70 6.06 -26.78
N ALA A 538 -5.18 5.09 -27.54
CA ALA A 538 -4.76 5.25 -28.92
C ALA A 538 -5.92 5.17 -29.94
N GLY A 539 -7.17 5.02 -29.48
CA GLY A 539 -8.37 5.02 -30.32
C GLY A 539 -8.83 3.65 -30.81
N SER A 540 -8.18 2.56 -30.39
CA SER A 540 -8.61 1.20 -30.74
C SER A 540 -9.92 0.84 -30.04
N ARG A 541 -10.81 0.12 -30.73
CA ARG A 541 -11.90 -0.64 -30.09
C ARG A 541 -11.30 -1.89 -29.45
N VAL A 542 -11.39 -2.02 -28.12
CA VAL A 542 -10.75 -3.12 -27.39
C VAL A 542 -11.78 -4.10 -26.85
N GLU A 543 -11.54 -5.39 -27.11
CA GLU A 543 -12.26 -6.54 -26.59
C GLU A 543 -11.31 -7.29 -25.63
N LEU A 544 -11.57 -7.23 -24.33
CA LEU A 544 -10.82 -7.95 -23.31
C LEU A 544 -11.47 -9.32 -23.07
N VAL A 545 -10.72 -10.40 -23.28
CA VAL A 545 -11.20 -11.78 -23.23
C VAL A 545 -10.46 -12.54 -22.14
N THR A 546 -11.16 -13.28 -21.28
CA THR A 546 -10.52 -14.16 -20.29
C THR A 546 -11.32 -15.42 -20.04
N THR A 547 -10.63 -16.53 -19.78
CA THR A 547 -11.27 -17.77 -19.34
C THR A 547 -11.78 -17.71 -17.90
N ARG A 548 -11.39 -16.70 -17.13
CA ARG A 548 -11.78 -16.53 -15.71
C ARG A 548 -13.16 -15.90 -15.58
N PRO A 549 -13.88 -16.13 -14.46
CA PRO A 549 -15.22 -15.56 -14.24
C PRO A 549 -15.22 -14.04 -14.01
N ALA A 550 -14.08 -13.47 -13.64
CA ALA A 550 -13.88 -12.04 -13.44
C ALA A 550 -12.49 -11.64 -13.94
N ILE A 551 -12.28 -10.35 -14.17
CA ILE A 551 -10.96 -9.78 -14.47
C ILE A 551 -10.28 -9.28 -13.19
N GLY A 552 -8.97 -9.08 -13.26
CA GLY A 552 -8.19 -8.41 -12.21
C GLY A 552 -8.01 -9.24 -10.95
N TRP A 553 -8.07 -10.57 -11.03
CA TRP A 553 -8.03 -11.47 -9.87
C TRP A 553 -6.71 -11.45 -9.09
N HIS A 554 -5.67 -10.76 -9.60
CA HIS A 554 -4.44 -10.48 -8.84
C HIS A 554 -4.18 -8.98 -8.63
N VAL A 555 -5.09 -8.10 -9.04
CA VAL A 555 -5.04 -6.67 -8.72
C VAL A 555 -5.67 -6.46 -7.34
N PRO A 556 -5.00 -5.77 -6.39
CA PRO A 556 -5.59 -5.48 -5.09
C PRO A 556 -6.97 -4.82 -5.25
N PRO A 557 -8.02 -5.23 -4.51
CA PRO A 557 -9.38 -4.74 -4.76
C PRO A 557 -9.51 -3.21 -4.72
N ILE A 558 -8.76 -2.53 -3.86
CA ILE A 558 -8.74 -1.07 -3.77
C ILE A 558 -8.23 -0.37 -5.06
N SER A 559 -7.44 -1.09 -5.86
CA SER A 559 -6.94 -0.65 -7.18
C SER A 559 -7.74 -1.25 -8.34
N LEU A 560 -8.50 -2.33 -8.12
CA LEU A 560 -9.38 -2.93 -9.12
C LEU A 560 -10.58 -2.04 -9.41
N HIS A 561 -11.25 -1.49 -8.40
CA HIS A 561 -12.40 -0.60 -8.58
C HIS A 561 -12.11 0.61 -9.52
N PRO A 562 -11.04 1.40 -9.31
CA PRO A 562 -10.73 2.50 -10.22
C PRO A 562 -10.29 2.00 -11.60
N LEU A 563 -9.65 0.83 -11.71
CA LEU A 563 -9.36 0.20 -13.00
C LEU A 563 -10.66 -0.11 -13.77
N LEU A 564 -11.64 -0.76 -13.12
CA LEU A 564 -12.94 -1.06 -13.75
C LEU A 564 -13.66 0.20 -14.23
N LYS A 565 -13.59 1.29 -13.43
CA LYS A 565 -14.12 2.60 -13.83
C LYS A 565 -13.44 3.12 -15.12
N ARG A 566 -12.11 3.09 -15.19
CA ARG A 566 -11.37 3.52 -16.39
C ARG A 566 -11.64 2.66 -17.61
N LEU A 567 -11.73 1.33 -17.45
CA LEU A 567 -12.09 0.42 -18.56
C LEU A 567 -13.50 0.70 -19.09
N ARG A 568 -14.46 0.98 -18.20
CA ARG A 568 -15.83 1.39 -18.57
C ARG A 568 -15.83 2.73 -19.31
N GLU A 569 -15.13 3.73 -18.80
CA GLU A 569 -15.00 5.06 -19.43
C GLU A 569 -14.34 4.97 -20.83
N ALA A 570 -13.37 4.07 -20.97
CA ALA A 570 -12.72 3.72 -22.22
C ALA A 570 -13.57 2.81 -23.14
N LYS A 571 -14.80 2.43 -22.72
CA LYS A 571 -15.74 1.59 -23.47
C LYS A 571 -15.19 0.22 -23.89
N VAL A 572 -14.26 -0.32 -23.10
CA VAL A 572 -13.70 -1.66 -23.31
C VAL A 572 -14.81 -2.69 -23.16
N GLN A 573 -14.93 -3.59 -24.13
CA GLN A 573 -15.86 -4.71 -24.06
C GLN A 573 -15.17 -5.85 -23.32
N ILE A 574 -15.81 -6.39 -22.27
CA ILE A 574 -15.21 -7.40 -21.40
C ILE A 574 -15.98 -8.71 -21.54
N HIS A 575 -15.28 -9.76 -21.95
CA HIS A 575 -15.79 -11.11 -22.10
C HIS A 575 -15.10 -12.01 -21.07
N THR A 576 -15.86 -12.48 -20.08
CA THR A 576 -15.38 -13.40 -19.03
C THR A 576 -15.94 -14.80 -19.25
N SER A 577 -15.32 -15.80 -18.64
CA SER A 577 -15.69 -17.22 -18.80
C SER A 577 -15.76 -17.66 -20.28
N VAL A 578 -14.88 -17.11 -21.11
CA VAL A 578 -14.78 -17.41 -22.55
C VAL A 578 -13.35 -17.75 -22.93
N SER A 579 -13.19 -18.58 -23.96
CA SER A 579 -11.88 -18.86 -24.57
C SER A 579 -11.93 -18.55 -26.05
N VAL A 580 -10.83 -18.05 -26.60
CA VAL A 580 -10.64 -18.04 -28.05
C VAL A 580 -10.54 -19.49 -28.53
N SER A 581 -11.53 -19.96 -29.28
CA SER A 581 -11.57 -21.33 -29.84
C SER A 581 -10.85 -21.43 -31.16
N ASP A 582 -11.03 -20.41 -32.02
CA ASP A 582 -10.47 -20.36 -33.36
C ASP A 582 -10.33 -18.91 -33.86
N ILE A 583 -9.49 -18.69 -34.86
CA ILE A 583 -9.33 -17.42 -35.56
C ILE A 583 -9.25 -17.70 -37.06
N ARG A 584 -10.20 -17.15 -37.83
CA ARG A 584 -10.32 -17.38 -39.28
C ARG A 584 -10.44 -16.03 -39.98
N GLY A 585 -9.48 -15.65 -40.82
CA GLY A 585 -9.45 -14.30 -41.38
C GLY A 585 -9.35 -13.25 -40.26
N ASP A 586 -10.24 -12.27 -40.32
CA ASP A 586 -10.41 -11.22 -39.30
C ASP A 586 -11.52 -11.54 -38.27
N THR A 587 -12.01 -12.78 -38.24
CA THR A 587 -13.03 -13.24 -37.29
C THR A 587 -12.39 -14.06 -36.16
N VAL A 588 -12.61 -13.61 -34.91
CA VAL A 588 -12.23 -14.34 -33.69
C VAL A 588 -13.44 -15.06 -33.12
N HIS A 589 -13.32 -16.37 -32.94
CA HIS A 589 -14.37 -17.23 -32.38
C HIS A 589 -14.15 -17.40 -30.87
N LEU A 590 -15.18 -17.09 -30.07
CA LEU A 590 -15.17 -17.18 -28.61
C LEU A 590 -16.11 -18.28 -28.12
N ALA A 591 -15.56 -19.38 -27.62
CA ALA A 591 -16.35 -20.43 -26.97
C ALA A 591 -16.73 -20.01 -25.55
N LEU A 592 -18.02 -20.11 -25.22
CA LEU A 592 -18.54 -19.87 -23.88
C LEU A 592 -18.25 -21.08 -22.99
N ARG A 593 -17.60 -20.89 -21.84
CA ARG A 593 -17.26 -22.02 -20.94
C ARG A 593 -18.44 -22.54 -20.13
N GLN A 594 -19.53 -21.77 -20.07
CA GLN A 594 -20.69 -22.07 -19.23
C GLN A 594 -21.79 -22.82 -19.98
N ARG A 595 -21.72 -22.87 -21.32
CA ARG A 595 -22.70 -23.54 -22.18
C ARG A 595 -22.07 -23.80 -23.55
N ASP A 596 -22.56 -24.82 -24.25
CA ASP A 596 -22.11 -25.15 -25.60
C ASP A 596 -22.65 -24.14 -26.62
N ALA A 597 -22.00 -22.97 -26.69
CA ALA A 597 -22.33 -21.88 -27.59
C ALA A 597 -21.09 -21.03 -27.90
N GLU A 598 -21.13 -20.31 -29.01
CA GLU A 598 -20.04 -19.48 -29.50
C GLU A 598 -20.51 -18.05 -29.79
N VAL A 599 -19.60 -17.09 -29.65
CA VAL A 599 -19.75 -15.69 -30.06
C VAL A 599 -18.63 -15.35 -31.03
N THR A 600 -18.92 -14.66 -32.12
CA THR A 600 -17.92 -14.21 -33.09
C THR A 600 -17.63 -12.72 -32.95
N LEU A 601 -16.37 -12.34 -33.21
CA LEU A 601 -15.92 -10.95 -33.29
C LEU A 601 -15.28 -10.73 -34.66
N ASP A 602 -15.98 -10.04 -35.57
CA ASP A 602 -15.49 -9.79 -36.94
C ASP A 602 -14.64 -8.51 -37.07
N GLY A 603 -13.82 -8.38 -38.12
CA GLY A 603 -13.05 -7.17 -38.36
C GLY A 603 -11.98 -6.90 -37.30
N VAL A 604 -11.51 -7.93 -36.59
CA VAL A 604 -10.38 -7.87 -35.68
C VAL A 604 -9.10 -7.81 -36.51
N ASP A 605 -8.28 -6.79 -36.32
CA ASP A 605 -6.99 -6.65 -37.01
C ASP A 605 -5.78 -6.90 -36.10
N PHE A 606 -6.01 -7.15 -34.81
CA PHE A 606 -4.96 -7.41 -33.83
C PHE A 606 -5.40 -8.29 -32.66
N VAL A 607 -4.54 -9.23 -32.26
CA VAL A 607 -4.69 -10.04 -31.04
C VAL A 607 -3.44 -9.94 -30.17
N ALA A 608 -3.62 -9.63 -28.89
CA ALA A 608 -2.57 -9.72 -27.90
C ALA A 608 -2.84 -10.81 -26.87
N TYR A 609 -1.80 -11.55 -26.50
CA TYR A 609 -1.87 -12.57 -25.45
C TYR A 609 -1.10 -12.11 -24.21
N ALA A 610 -1.81 -11.92 -23.11
CA ALA A 610 -1.24 -11.78 -21.79
C ALA A 610 -1.22 -13.16 -21.11
N TRP A 611 -0.16 -13.92 -21.39
CA TRP A 611 0.07 -15.25 -20.82
C TRP A 611 1.16 -15.24 -19.74
N PRO A 612 1.08 -16.13 -18.73
CA PRO A 612 2.15 -16.28 -17.75
C PRO A 612 3.51 -16.48 -18.43
N PRO A 613 4.51 -15.64 -18.13
CA PRO A 613 5.81 -15.73 -18.78
C PRO A 613 6.55 -17.03 -18.44
N ALA A 614 7.60 -17.33 -19.20
CA ALA A 614 8.50 -18.45 -18.94
C ALA A 614 9.79 -17.98 -18.24
N PRO A 615 10.38 -18.76 -17.33
CA PRO A 615 11.69 -18.44 -16.77
C PRO A 615 12.74 -18.41 -17.88
N HIS A 616 13.63 -17.43 -17.84
CA HIS A 616 14.76 -17.34 -18.77
C HIS A 616 16.07 -17.53 -18.02
N ASN A 617 16.64 -18.73 -18.08
CA ASN A 617 17.90 -19.06 -17.41
C ASN A 617 18.84 -19.85 -18.33
N PRO A 618 19.45 -19.19 -19.34
CA PRO A 618 20.41 -19.84 -20.24
C PRO A 618 21.68 -20.31 -19.52
N LEU A 619 21.90 -19.86 -18.28
CA LEU A 619 23.08 -20.14 -17.46
C LEU A 619 22.84 -21.21 -16.39
N ALA A 620 21.71 -21.93 -16.46
CA ALA A 620 21.32 -22.91 -15.42
C ALA A 620 22.38 -24.00 -15.19
N SER A 621 23.13 -24.38 -16.23
CA SER A 621 24.21 -25.37 -16.16
C SER A 621 25.39 -24.95 -15.27
N LEU A 622 25.53 -23.66 -14.94
CA LEU A 622 26.58 -23.21 -14.03
C LEU A 622 26.44 -23.81 -12.62
N ARG A 623 25.23 -24.20 -12.19
CA ARG A 623 25.02 -24.84 -10.88
C ARG A 623 25.75 -26.18 -10.73
N SER A 624 26.05 -26.87 -11.83
CA SER A 624 26.85 -28.11 -11.79
C SER A 624 28.35 -27.85 -11.95
N ARG A 625 28.75 -26.63 -12.34
CA ARG A 625 30.16 -26.26 -12.59
C ARG A 625 30.79 -25.44 -11.46
N LEU A 626 29.98 -24.75 -10.66
CA LEU A 626 30.42 -23.84 -9.61
C LEU A 626 29.70 -24.17 -8.29
N ALA A 627 30.44 -24.11 -7.18
CA ALA A 627 29.92 -24.53 -5.88
C ALA A 627 28.87 -23.56 -5.30
N ASN A 628 28.91 -22.27 -5.66
CA ASN A 628 28.11 -21.23 -5.02
C ASN A 628 27.30 -20.41 -6.04
N VAL A 629 26.26 -21.02 -6.60
CA VAL A 629 25.37 -20.41 -7.59
C VAL A 629 23.94 -20.34 -7.06
N HIS A 630 23.41 -19.12 -6.99
CA HIS A 630 22.04 -18.82 -6.60
C HIS A 630 21.22 -18.43 -7.83
N VAL A 631 19.99 -18.94 -7.94
CA VAL A 631 19.03 -18.55 -8.99
C VAL A 631 17.87 -17.83 -8.29
N ILE A 632 17.57 -16.60 -8.71
CA ILE A 632 16.59 -15.74 -8.05
C ILE A 632 15.68 -14.99 -9.02
N GLY A 633 14.54 -14.53 -8.52
CA GLY A 633 13.56 -13.77 -9.28
C GLY A 633 12.91 -14.62 -10.37
N ASP A 634 12.58 -13.98 -11.48
CA ASP A 634 11.78 -14.62 -12.53
C ASP A 634 12.52 -15.71 -13.30
N CYS A 635 13.86 -15.75 -13.27
CA CYS A 635 14.61 -16.85 -13.91
C CYS A 635 14.56 -18.14 -13.10
N ALA A 636 14.23 -18.07 -11.81
CA ALA A 636 13.89 -19.24 -11.00
C ALA A 636 12.44 -19.66 -11.26
N SER A 637 11.52 -18.70 -11.13
CA SER A 637 10.09 -18.89 -11.37
C SER A 637 9.45 -17.51 -11.55
N PRO A 638 8.85 -17.19 -12.72
CA PRO A 638 8.25 -15.88 -12.96
C PRO A 638 7.10 -15.57 -12.01
N ARG A 639 7.20 -14.44 -11.29
CA ARG A 639 6.22 -13.93 -10.31
C ARG A 639 6.12 -12.40 -10.44
N GLY A 640 5.78 -11.69 -9.36
CA GLY A 640 5.77 -10.24 -9.32
C GLY A 640 7.10 -9.64 -8.87
N ALA A 641 7.23 -8.32 -9.02
CA ALA A 641 8.39 -7.57 -8.55
C ALA A 641 8.56 -7.65 -7.02
N LEU A 642 7.47 -7.86 -6.27
CA LEU A 642 7.48 -8.07 -4.82
C LEU A 642 8.34 -9.30 -4.46
N GLU A 643 8.12 -10.43 -5.13
CA GLU A 643 8.87 -11.68 -4.91
C GLU A 643 10.30 -11.56 -5.43
N ALA A 644 10.49 -10.91 -6.58
CA ALA A 644 11.81 -10.72 -7.18
C ALA A 644 12.76 -9.93 -6.27
N ILE A 645 12.30 -8.80 -5.72
CA ILE A 645 13.10 -7.97 -4.79
C ILE A 645 13.30 -8.72 -3.47
N TYR A 646 12.28 -9.42 -2.96
CA TYR A 646 12.41 -10.26 -1.76
C TYR A 646 13.50 -11.33 -1.89
N GLU A 647 13.52 -12.08 -3.00
CA GLU A 647 14.54 -13.12 -3.23
C GLU A 647 15.94 -12.52 -3.37
N GLY A 648 16.06 -11.39 -4.07
CA GLY A 648 17.32 -10.65 -4.16
C GLY A 648 17.84 -10.24 -2.80
N HIS A 649 16.98 -9.65 -1.96
CA HIS A 649 17.33 -9.24 -0.60
C HIS A 649 17.79 -10.42 0.25
N ARG A 650 17.02 -11.51 0.23
CA ARG A 650 17.31 -12.73 1.01
C ARG A 650 18.65 -13.35 0.62
N VAL A 651 18.92 -13.49 -0.69
CA VAL A 651 20.19 -14.07 -1.16
C VAL A 651 21.35 -13.13 -0.87
N GLY A 652 21.19 -11.83 -1.11
CA GLY A 652 22.21 -10.85 -0.74
C GLY A 652 22.57 -10.91 0.75
N ARG A 653 21.59 -11.16 1.63
CA ARG A 653 21.81 -11.36 3.09
C ARG A 653 22.49 -12.67 3.44
N ALA A 654 22.34 -13.71 2.63
CA ALA A 654 22.84 -15.05 2.92
C ALA A 654 24.31 -15.26 2.54
N LEU A 655 24.85 -14.44 1.63
CA LEU A 655 26.26 -14.44 1.22
C LEU A 655 27.20 -13.97 2.32
#